data_AF-A0A1B8PKD9-F1
#
_entry.id   AF-A0A1B8PKD9-F1
#
_cell.length_a   1.000
_cell.length_b   1.000
_cell.length_c   1.000
_cell.angle_alpha   90.00
_cell.angle_beta   90.00
_cell.angle_gamma   90.00
#
_symmetry.space_group_name_H-M   'P 1'
#
loop_
_entity.id
_entity.type
_entity.pdbx_description
1 polymer ?
#
loop_
_entity_poly.entity_id
_entity_poly.type
_entity_poly.pdbx_seq_one_letter_code
_entity_poly.pdbx_strand_id
1 'polypeptide(L)'
;MKKNILNLLFIDEEQLYVENLISHLSAYFDEINLGFWDEKEGFVKSLRQEWDVLVFHRAYDMSFTDIVGILQENQISMPIIHLVQSDEQANLNDDGNPEMIHGDMIKSLTKNDDKLIILAICLQTEYARAKRQTIHLKSILKEAEQRANILIKNSKSAVAYIDQGVHIFANDPYLQMFGYRTMEEIIGVPVVDLIAGGDNVKGFKRFLSRFAKGDRSQVEFAFESKRTDGSTFASKLQLASATLDGEPVTQMIIQQNENNSAELAKKLAKAERQDNLTKLPNRLAFTESLQNTQQEITRGDIKSAALLYIRMDGVGKIHSSTGLVGVDTAVKQVAWVLDETIKKAYDASVSRFSDTSFALILDETNKEQAMSLAEQLAKRVADMLIEVGNRTVSATLSVGVVMMDANTPEASVVLSRAMNTVQEINPDDEGMKIKAFDISAIAGQDDAMMAEYIQTALTQNKFILKYQPIYDIETDSSNLFEVFITLPQADGTQMTYDKLAPVAKKHDLLEKIDHWMLVNASRHLASVRQKEPSARLLVGLSSASLADTNLADIITQLTRAIGGGSDTLTLQFSEQDLVDYMALAKRQFIALANIDCSVGMNGFGVTAKSTEVLDYLSPNMVRLARSYTKDLDRESNMTALQGLIGMATEKGASTLMPYIEEAATMSMAWSVGVRYLQGDYLQPANTEITLPPPAEE
;
A
#
# COMPACT_ATOMS: atom_id res chain seq x y z
N MET A 1 2.26 -21.65 6.18
CA MET A 1 1.35 -22.48 7.00
C MET A 1 2.18 -23.19 8.05
N LYS A 2 1.75 -23.24 9.32
CA LYS A 2 2.41 -24.10 10.33
C LYS A 2 2.15 -25.57 9.95
N LYS A 3 3.19 -26.41 9.96
CA LYS A 3 3.07 -27.86 9.74
C LYS A 3 2.11 -28.49 10.76
N ASN A 4 1.24 -29.39 10.33
CA ASN A 4 0.37 -30.19 11.19
C ASN A 4 1.11 -31.43 11.68
N ILE A 5 1.78 -31.31 12.84
CA ILE A 5 2.64 -32.35 13.42
C ILE A 5 1.86 -33.14 14.48
N LEU A 6 1.82 -34.47 14.37
CA LEU A 6 1.28 -35.38 15.40
C LEU A 6 2.41 -35.98 16.23
N ASN A 7 2.39 -35.78 17.55
CA ASN A 7 3.25 -36.52 18.48
C ASN A 7 2.47 -37.70 19.08
N LEU A 8 2.65 -38.90 18.53
CA LEU A 8 1.91 -40.10 18.90
C LEU A 8 2.79 -41.03 19.74
N LEU A 9 2.32 -41.37 20.95
CA LEU A 9 2.92 -42.39 21.78
C LEU A 9 2.13 -43.69 21.66
N PHE A 10 2.76 -44.77 21.23
CA PHE A 10 2.10 -46.05 21.00
C PHE A 10 2.79 -47.14 21.82
N ILE A 11 1.98 -47.89 22.58
CA ILE A 11 2.45 -48.98 23.42
C ILE A 11 1.78 -50.28 22.95
N ASP A 12 2.56 -51.11 22.26
CA ASP A 12 2.14 -52.42 21.75
C ASP A 12 3.37 -53.34 21.63
N GLU A 13 3.16 -54.65 21.63
CA GLU A 13 4.19 -55.66 21.34
C GLU A 13 4.35 -55.87 19.81
N GLU A 14 3.37 -55.43 19.02
CA GLU A 14 3.30 -55.66 17.56
C GLU A 14 3.68 -54.43 16.74
N GLN A 15 4.98 -54.22 16.49
CA GLN A 15 5.48 -53.07 15.73
C GLN A 15 4.88 -52.94 14.31
N LEU A 16 4.70 -54.07 13.60
CA LEU A 16 4.20 -54.07 12.22
C LEU A 16 2.76 -53.51 12.11
N TYR A 17 1.94 -53.75 13.14
CA TYR A 17 0.58 -53.21 13.21
C TYR A 17 0.59 -51.68 13.34
N VAL A 18 1.49 -51.16 14.19
CA VAL A 18 1.66 -49.72 14.40
C VAL A 18 2.15 -49.00 13.15
N GLU A 19 3.12 -49.57 12.44
CA GLU A 19 3.61 -49.01 11.17
C GLU A 19 2.51 -48.92 10.11
N ASN A 20 1.66 -49.94 10.01
CA ASN A 20 0.51 -49.92 9.11
C ASN A 20 -0.48 -48.80 9.48
N LEU A 21 -0.80 -48.63 10.76
CA LEU A 21 -1.69 -47.57 11.23
C LEU A 21 -1.12 -46.16 10.94
N ILE A 22 0.20 -45.97 11.11
CA ILE A 22 0.87 -44.70 10.81
C ILE A 22 0.80 -44.34 9.34
N SER A 23 0.93 -45.33 8.45
CA SER A 23 0.81 -45.09 7.00
C SER A 23 -0.55 -44.47 6.64
N HIS A 24 -1.62 -44.87 7.33
CA HIS A 24 -2.95 -44.29 7.15
C HIS A 24 -3.10 -42.90 7.80
N LEU A 25 -2.44 -42.66 8.93
CA LEU A 25 -2.43 -41.35 9.60
C LEU A 25 -1.69 -40.27 8.81
N SER A 26 -0.74 -40.66 7.94
CA SER A 26 0.00 -39.73 7.07
C SER A 26 -0.89 -38.95 6.09
N ALA A 27 -2.13 -39.40 5.86
CA ALA A 27 -3.12 -38.67 5.07
C ALA A 27 -3.67 -37.43 5.80
N TYR A 28 -3.53 -37.34 7.14
CA TYR A 28 -4.12 -36.29 7.97
C TYR A 28 -3.08 -35.37 8.62
N PHE A 29 -1.82 -35.81 8.73
CA PHE A 29 -0.74 -35.09 9.39
C PHE A 29 0.47 -34.97 8.47
N ASP A 30 1.09 -33.80 8.45
CA ASP A 30 2.27 -33.51 7.61
C ASP A 30 3.52 -34.24 8.12
N GLU A 31 3.58 -34.47 9.43
CA GLU A 31 4.69 -35.09 10.13
C GLU A 31 4.16 -35.86 11.34
N ILE A 32 4.62 -37.10 11.53
CA ILE A 32 4.22 -37.95 12.66
C ILE A 32 5.48 -38.34 13.42
N ASN A 33 5.61 -37.81 14.63
CA ASN A 33 6.64 -38.23 15.58
C ASN A 33 6.07 -39.40 16.39
N LEU A 34 6.59 -40.60 16.14
CA LEU A 34 6.19 -41.82 16.85
C LEU A 34 7.16 -42.12 18.00
N GLY A 35 6.62 -42.28 19.20
CA GLY A 35 7.27 -43.04 20.27
C GLY A 35 6.65 -44.43 20.33
N PHE A 36 7.41 -45.48 20.08
CA PHE A 36 6.94 -46.87 20.18
C PHE A 36 7.69 -47.59 21.29
N TRP A 37 6.97 -48.18 22.25
CA TRP A 37 7.55 -48.86 23.40
C TRP A 37 6.70 -50.06 23.81
N ASP A 38 7.33 -51.13 24.26
CA ASP A 38 6.69 -52.32 24.81
C ASP A 38 7.09 -52.59 26.27
N GLU A 39 8.00 -51.79 26.84
CA GLU A 39 8.53 -51.92 28.20
C GLU A 39 8.48 -50.61 29.01
N LYS A 40 8.41 -50.73 30.34
CA LYS A 40 8.16 -49.62 31.28
C LYS A 40 9.27 -48.58 31.28
N GLU A 41 10.52 -49.02 31.21
CA GLU A 41 11.66 -48.10 31.25
C GLU A 41 11.67 -47.15 30.04
N GLY A 42 11.40 -47.69 28.85
CA GLY A 42 11.30 -46.91 27.61
C GLY A 42 10.15 -45.92 27.64
N PHE A 43 8.97 -46.37 28.06
CA PHE A 43 7.78 -45.52 28.21
C PHE A 43 8.05 -44.33 29.16
N VAL A 44 8.55 -44.58 30.37
CA VAL A 44 8.80 -43.52 31.37
C VAL A 44 9.83 -42.48 30.87
N LYS A 45 10.88 -42.92 30.15
CA LYS A 45 11.86 -42.00 29.56
C LYS A 45 11.22 -41.10 28.50
N SER A 46 10.31 -41.64 27.70
CA SER A 46 9.64 -40.90 26.62
C SER A 46 8.74 -39.78 27.12
N LEU A 47 8.20 -39.87 28.34
CA LEU A 47 7.32 -38.86 28.95
C LEU A 47 8.01 -37.50 29.21
N ARG A 48 9.34 -37.40 29.02
CA ARG A 48 10.06 -36.11 29.03
C ARG A 48 9.76 -35.24 27.81
N GLN A 49 9.20 -35.83 26.76
CA GLN A 49 8.73 -35.13 25.56
C GLN A 49 7.22 -34.90 25.65
N GLU A 50 6.73 -33.89 24.94
CA GLU A 50 5.29 -33.64 24.85
C GLU A 50 4.64 -34.54 23.80
N TRP A 51 3.68 -35.34 24.24
CA TRP A 51 2.89 -36.24 23.40
C TRP A 51 1.45 -35.73 23.30
N ASP A 52 0.83 -35.90 22.13
CA ASP A 52 -0.54 -35.42 21.89
C ASP A 52 -1.59 -36.47 22.29
N VAL A 53 -1.28 -37.75 22.09
CA VAL A 53 -2.16 -38.88 22.42
C VAL A 53 -1.34 -40.14 22.67
N LEU A 54 -1.80 -40.96 23.62
CA LEU A 54 -1.26 -42.29 23.91
C LEU A 54 -2.23 -43.35 23.41
N VAL A 55 -1.73 -44.33 22.68
CA VAL A 55 -2.48 -45.54 22.34
C VAL A 55 -1.83 -46.73 23.05
N PHE A 56 -2.61 -47.44 23.86
CA PHE A 56 -2.14 -48.62 24.59
C PHE A 56 -2.90 -49.84 24.13
N HIS A 57 -2.20 -50.92 23.81
CA HIS A 57 -2.79 -52.24 23.60
C HIS A 57 -2.23 -53.24 24.61
N ARG A 58 -0.92 -53.49 24.53
CA ARG A 58 -0.25 -54.49 25.36
C ARG A 58 1.22 -54.10 25.55
N ALA A 59 1.77 -54.48 26.69
CA ALA A 59 3.18 -54.30 27.00
C ALA A 59 3.71 -55.50 27.79
N TYR A 60 5.03 -55.67 27.78
CA TYR A 60 5.72 -56.80 28.38
C TYR A 60 5.65 -56.80 29.91
N ASP A 61 5.81 -55.63 30.55
CA ASP A 61 5.94 -55.49 32.01
C ASP A 61 5.01 -54.45 32.65
N MET A 62 3.97 -54.00 31.94
CA MET A 62 2.99 -53.05 32.47
C MET A 62 1.57 -53.31 31.98
N SER A 63 0.60 -53.05 32.86
CA SER A 63 -0.82 -53.04 32.53
C SER A 63 -1.32 -51.63 32.18
N PHE A 64 -2.53 -51.54 31.63
CA PHE A 64 -3.20 -50.26 31.41
C PHE A 64 -3.30 -49.42 32.71
N THR A 65 -3.58 -50.07 33.83
CA THR A 65 -3.67 -49.42 35.15
C THR A 65 -2.33 -48.86 35.59
N ASP A 66 -1.22 -49.54 35.29
CA ASP A 66 0.13 -49.05 35.58
C ASP A 66 0.45 -47.80 34.76
N ILE A 67 0.03 -47.73 33.49
CA ILE A 67 0.20 -46.54 32.64
C ILE A 67 -0.54 -45.34 33.21
N VAL A 68 -1.80 -45.54 33.60
CA VAL A 68 -2.61 -44.48 34.22
C VAL A 68 -1.96 -44.01 35.52
N GLY A 69 -1.49 -44.93 36.37
CA GLY A 69 -0.78 -44.61 37.61
C GLY A 69 0.50 -43.80 37.36
N ILE A 70 1.32 -44.21 36.39
CA ILE A 70 2.56 -43.50 36.02
C ILE A 70 2.25 -42.07 35.54
N LEU A 71 1.24 -41.89 34.69
CA LEU A 71 0.87 -40.55 34.21
C LEU A 71 0.37 -39.65 35.34
N GLN A 72 -0.41 -40.20 36.28
CA GLN A 72 -0.89 -39.48 37.46
C GLN A 72 0.25 -39.07 38.40
N GLU A 73 1.19 -39.98 38.68
CA GLU A 73 2.38 -39.70 39.51
C GLU A 73 3.22 -38.57 38.92
N ASN A 74 3.31 -38.50 37.59
CA ASN A 74 4.05 -37.46 36.87
C ASN A 74 3.21 -36.20 36.57
N GLN A 75 1.94 -36.14 37.00
CA GLN A 75 1.00 -35.04 36.74
C GLN A 75 0.81 -34.72 35.24
N ILE A 76 0.92 -35.74 34.38
CA ILE A 76 0.79 -35.59 32.93
C ILE A 76 -0.67 -35.84 32.54
N SER A 77 -1.29 -34.83 31.94
CA SER A 77 -2.65 -34.94 31.38
C SER A 77 -2.59 -35.12 29.87
N MET A 78 -2.71 -36.36 29.38
CA MET A 78 -2.74 -36.71 27.95
C MET A 78 -3.88 -37.71 27.65
N PRO A 79 -4.63 -37.55 26.54
CA PRO A 79 -5.66 -38.51 26.15
C PRO A 79 -5.09 -39.91 25.91
N ILE A 80 -5.85 -40.94 26.34
CA ILE A 80 -5.45 -42.34 26.18
C ILE A 80 -6.53 -43.10 25.41
N ILE A 81 -6.09 -43.87 24.41
CA ILE A 81 -6.92 -44.81 23.65
C ILE A 81 -6.47 -46.21 24.05
N HIS A 82 -7.37 -46.99 24.63
CA HIS A 82 -7.07 -48.37 25.04
C HIS A 82 -7.60 -49.33 23.97
N LEU A 83 -6.73 -50.12 23.37
CA LEU A 83 -7.11 -51.14 22.40
C LEU A 83 -7.39 -52.46 23.12
N VAL A 84 -8.54 -53.08 22.86
CA VAL A 84 -8.97 -54.36 23.45
C VAL A 84 -9.19 -55.43 22.36
N GLN A 85 -9.10 -56.71 22.73
CA GLN A 85 -9.20 -57.83 21.79
C GLN A 85 -10.64 -58.31 21.53
N SER A 86 -11.58 -58.06 22.45
CA SER A 86 -13.01 -58.39 22.27
C SER A 86 -13.93 -57.25 22.74
N ASP A 87 -15.10 -57.14 22.12
CA ASP A 87 -16.10 -56.11 22.44
C ASP A 87 -16.63 -56.23 23.90
N GLU A 88 -16.56 -57.42 24.50
CA GLU A 88 -16.96 -57.68 25.89
C GLU A 88 -15.93 -57.22 26.95
N GLN A 89 -14.68 -56.92 26.55
CA GLN A 89 -13.59 -56.53 27.46
C GLN A 89 -13.37 -55.02 27.60
N ALA A 90 -14.09 -54.20 26.83
CA ALA A 90 -14.19 -52.78 27.12
C ALA A 90 -15.10 -52.65 28.36
N ASN A 91 -14.56 -52.40 29.56
CA ASN A 91 -15.37 -52.26 30.77
C ASN A 91 -16.50 -51.24 30.53
N LEU A 92 -17.73 -51.75 30.41
CA LEU A 92 -18.94 -50.96 30.26
C LEU A 92 -19.52 -50.73 31.65
N ASN A 93 -20.05 -49.53 31.90
CA ASN A 93 -20.90 -49.30 33.07
C ASN A 93 -22.23 -50.07 32.93
N ASP A 94 -23.04 -50.10 34.00
CA ASP A 94 -24.32 -50.84 34.05
C ASP A 94 -25.32 -50.47 32.93
N ASP A 95 -25.12 -49.34 32.24
CA ASP A 95 -25.93 -48.85 31.12
C ASP A 95 -25.32 -49.16 29.72
N GLY A 96 -24.22 -49.92 29.66
CA GLY A 96 -23.58 -50.32 28.40
C GLY A 96 -22.71 -49.23 27.75
N ASN A 97 -22.25 -48.22 28.50
CA ASN A 97 -21.33 -47.17 28.03
C ASN A 97 -19.91 -47.39 28.57
N PRO A 98 -18.84 -46.96 27.88
CA PRO A 98 -17.46 -47.09 28.38
C PRO A 98 -17.27 -46.45 29.77
N GLU A 99 -16.67 -47.17 30.71
CA GLU A 99 -16.46 -46.72 32.09
C GLU A 99 -15.30 -45.69 32.18
N MET A 100 -15.62 -44.43 32.52
CA MET A 100 -14.61 -43.37 32.75
C MET A 100 -14.07 -43.45 34.17
N ILE A 101 -12.80 -43.84 34.33
CA ILE A 101 -12.17 -43.98 35.65
C ILE A 101 -11.56 -42.64 36.15
N HIS A 102 -11.11 -41.73 35.26
CA HIS A 102 -10.66 -40.38 35.67
C HIS A 102 -10.54 -39.39 34.49
N GLY A 103 -11.26 -38.26 34.53
CA GLY A 103 -11.15 -37.18 33.54
C GLY A 103 -11.35 -37.63 32.08
N ASP A 104 -10.89 -36.83 31.11
CA ASP A 104 -11.23 -36.93 29.67
C ASP A 104 -10.59 -38.12 28.89
N MET A 105 -10.18 -39.20 29.56
CA MET A 105 -9.04 -40.01 29.09
C MET A 105 -9.27 -41.46 28.72
N ILE A 106 -10.50 -41.97 28.56
CA ILE A 106 -10.66 -43.39 28.22
C ILE A 106 -11.67 -43.60 27.10
N LYS A 107 -11.16 -44.00 25.93
CA LYS A 107 -11.94 -44.66 24.89
C LYS A 107 -11.34 -46.04 24.65
N SER A 108 -12.07 -47.09 25.03
CA SER A 108 -11.73 -48.45 24.64
C SER A 108 -12.19 -48.70 23.20
N LEU A 109 -11.30 -49.18 22.34
CA LEU A 109 -11.57 -49.50 20.95
C LEU A 109 -11.10 -50.92 20.64
N THR A 110 -11.80 -51.62 19.78
CA THR A 110 -11.38 -52.96 19.34
C THR A 110 -10.21 -52.83 18.36
N LYS A 111 -9.10 -53.55 18.59
CA LYS A 111 -7.83 -53.43 17.82
C LYS A 111 -8.00 -53.60 16.30
N ASN A 112 -9.05 -54.26 15.82
CA ASN A 112 -9.25 -54.54 14.39
C ASN A 112 -10.11 -53.51 13.65
N ASP A 113 -10.51 -52.40 14.29
CA ASP A 113 -11.21 -51.30 13.62
C ASP A 113 -10.29 -50.09 13.42
N ASP A 114 -9.36 -50.22 12.48
CA ASP A 114 -8.36 -49.19 12.17
C ASP A 114 -8.98 -47.83 11.86
N LYS A 115 -10.16 -47.80 11.24
CA LYS A 115 -10.88 -46.55 10.93
C LYS A 115 -11.33 -45.84 12.19
N LEU A 116 -11.90 -46.56 13.15
CA LEU A 116 -12.29 -45.98 14.44
C LEU A 116 -11.09 -45.53 15.26
N ILE A 117 -9.97 -46.28 15.20
CA ILE A 117 -8.73 -45.93 15.90
C ILE A 117 -8.14 -44.64 15.32
N ILE A 118 -8.02 -44.53 13.99
CA ILE A 118 -7.54 -43.32 13.32
C ILE A 118 -8.42 -42.12 13.65
N LEU A 119 -9.75 -42.28 13.57
CA LEU A 119 -10.69 -41.22 13.91
C LEU A 119 -10.54 -40.76 15.36
N ALA A 120 -10.36 -41.70 16.30
CA ALA A 120 -10.15 -41.40 17.69
C ALA A 120 -8.83 -40.66 17.94
N ILE A 121 -7.74 -41.07 17.28
CA ILE A 121 -6.44 -40.38 17.34
C ILE A 121 -6.61 -38.92 16.90
N CYS A 122 -7.20 -38.69 15.72
CA CYS A 122 -7.42 -37.33 15.21
C CYS A 122 -8.25 -36.46 16.17
N LEU A 123 -9.35 -36.99 16.70
CA LEU A 123 -10.24 -36.25 17.59
C LEU A 123 -9.59 -35.94 18.94
N GLN A 124 -8.84 -36.89 19.49
CA GLN A 124 -8.13 -36.69 20.75
C GLN A 124 -6.96 -35.71 20.62
N THR A 125 -6.25 -35.74 19.50
CA THR A 125 -5.21 -34.75 19.19
C THR A 125 -5.77 -33.33 19.14
N GLU A 126 -6.88 -33.11 18.43
CA GLU A 126 -7.52 -31.78 18.37
C GLU A 126 -8.04 -31.34 19.73
N TYR A 127 -8.63 -32.27 20.50
CA TYR A 127 -9.06 -31.99 21.87
C TYR A 127 -7.88 -31.56 22.78
N ALA A 128 -6.77 -32.29 22.75
CA ALA A 128 -5.58 -31.98 23.53
C ALA A 128 -5.00 -30.60 23.18
N ARG A 129 -4.93 -30.28 21.88
CA ARG A 129 -4.47 -28.97 21.39
C ARG A 129 -5.39 -27.84 21.86
N ALA A 130 -6.70 -27.98 21.70
CA ALA A 130 -7.68 -27.00 22.15
C ALA A 130 -7.59 -26.76 23.67
N LYS A 131 -7.41 -27.82 24.46
CA LYS A 131 -7.23 -27.74 25.91
C LYS A 131 -5.95 -27.00 26.29
N ARG A 132 -4.80 -27.32 25.67
CA ARG A 132 -3.53 -26.60 25.88
C ARG A 132 -3.65 -25.12 25.53
N GLN A 133 -4.28 -24.81 24.38
CA GLN A 133 -4.51 -23.44 23.96
C GLN A 133 -5.41 -22.69 24.96
N THR A 134 -6.44 -23.33 25.48
CA THR A 134 -7.33 -22.73 26.49
C THR A 134 -6.57 -22.43 27.78
N ILE A 135 -5.73 -23.35 28.27
CA ILE A 135 -4.88 -23.13 29.45
C ILE A 135 -3.90 -21.97 29.21
N HIS A 136 -3.26 -21.93 28.04
CA HIS A 136 -2.35 -20.86 27.67
C HIS A 136 -3.05 -19.49 27.59
N LEU A 137 -4.22 -19.43 26.95
CA LEU A 137 -5.04 -18.21 26.88
C LEU A 137 -5.49 -17.74 28.26
N LYS A 138 -5.88 -18.66 29.17
CA LYS A 138 -6.19 -18.32 30.57
C LYS A 138 -4.98 -17.72 31.28
N SER A 139 -3.77 -18.24 31.03
CA SER A 139 -2.52 -17.69 31.58
C SER A 139 -2.23 -16.28 31.05
N ILE A 140 -2.34 -16.07 29.73
CA ILE A 140 -2.18 -14.76 29.10
C ILE A 140 -3.20 -13.76 29.66
N LEU A 141 -4.47 -14.16 29.78
CA LEU A 141 -5.53 -13.31 30.32
C LEU A 141 -5.20 -12.89 31.75
N LYS A 142 -4.79 -13.85 32.61
CA LYS A 142 -4.39 -13.57 34.00
C LYS A 142 -3.21 -12.61 34.07
N GLU A 143 -2.21 -12.75 33.21
CA GLU A 143 -1.08 -11.83 33.14
C GLU A 143 -1.49 -10.44 32.65
N ALA A 144 -2.37 -10.36 31.64
CA ALA A 144 -2.92 -9.10 31.15
C ALA A 144 -3.73 -8.37 32.22
N GLU A 145 -4.57 -9.08 32.98
CA GLU A 145 -5.31 -8.55 34.13
C GLU A 145 -4.37 -8.01 35.22
N GLN A 146 -3.31 -8.76 35.57
CA GLN A 146 -2.30 -8.30 36.54
C GLN A 146 -1.59 -7.02 36.07
N ARG A 147 -1.19 -6.96 34.79
CA ARG A 147 -0.57 -5.76 34.21
C ARG A 147 -1.53 -4.57 34.21
N ALA A 148 -2.80 -4.77 33.84
CA ALA A 148 -3.82 -3.73 33.87
C ALA A 148 -4.03 -3.17 35.29
N ASN A 149 -4.10 -4.05 36.29
CA ASN A 149 -4.23 -3.66 37.69
C ASN A 149 -3.03 -2.86 38.20
N ILE A 150 -1.80 -3.21 37.80
CA ILE A 150 -0.59 -2.44 38.14
C ILE A 150 -0.59 -1.06 37.48
N LEU A 151 -1.00 -0.98 36.21
CA LEU A 151 -1.10 0.29 35.48
C LEU A 151 -2.14 1.25 36.10
N ILE A 152 -3.26 0.71 36.59
CA ILE A 152 -4.30 1.51 37.25
C ILE A 152 -3.83 2.00 38.61
N LYS A 153 -3.18 1.14 39.42
CA LYS A 153 -2.62 1.53 40.72
C LYS A 153 -1.58 2.66 40.59
N ASN A 154 -0.75 2.59 39.54
CA ASN A 154 0.28 3.60 39.28
C ASN A 154 -0.18 4.75 38.35
N SER A 155 -1.46 4.78 37.99
CA SER A 155 -2.02 5.84 37.16
C SER A 155 -2.02 7.16 37.92
N LYS A 156 -1.80 8.27 37.22
CA LYS A 156 -1.97 9.63 37.76
C LYS A 156 -3.43 10.09 37.73
N SER A 157 -4.28 9.40 36.97
CA SER A 157 -5.71 9.69 36.89
C SER A 157 -6.44 9.09 38.10
N ALA A 158 -7.45 9.79 38.62
CA ALA A 158 -8.33 9.24 39.65
C ALA A 158 -9.26 8.20 39.04
N VAL A 159 -9.09 6.93 39.43
CA VAL A 159 -9.83 5.78 38.94
C VAL A 159 -10.47 5.03 40.10
N ALA A 160 -11.74 4.66 39.93
CA ALA A 160 -12.46 3.77 40.84
C ALA A 160 -13.19 2.67 40.06
N TYR A 161 -13.35 1.50 40.67
CA TYR A 161 -14.31 0.50 40.21
C TYR A 161 -15.53 0.53 41.12
N ILE A 162 -16.70 0.45 40.49
CA ILE A 162 -17.98 0.44 41.17
C ILE A 162 -18.78 -0.79 40.74
N ASP A 163 -19.47 -1.37 41.71
CA ASP A 163 -20.49 -2.39 41.49
C ASP A 163 -21.82 -1.90 42.07
N GLN A 164 -22.89 -2.00 41.27
CA GLN A 164 -24.24 -1.50 41.61
C GLN A 164 -24.28 -0.07 42.19
N GLY A 165 -23.34 0.79 41.79
CA GLY A 165 -23.26 2.19 42.26
C GLY A 165 -22.49 2.40 43.58
N VAL A 166 -21.75 1.38 44.03
CA VAL A 166 -20.97 1.36 45.27
C VAL A 166 -19.50 1.14 44.95
N HIS A 167 -18.59 1.82 45.66
CA HIS A 167 -17.14 1.65 45.43
C HIS A 167 -16.65 0.29 45.94
N ILE A 168 -15.95 -0.43 45.06
CA ILE A 168 -15.25 -1.69 45.37
C ILE A 168 -13.73 -1.53 45.22
N PHE A 169 -13.27 -0.59 44.39
CA PHE A 169 -11.87 -0.25 44.19
C PHE A 169 -11.68 1.26 44.00
N ALA A 170 -10.59 1.83 44.50
CA ALA A 170 -10.14 3.18 44.18
C ALA A 170 -8.61 3.25 44.25
N ASN A 171 -7.98 3.97 43.32
CA ASN A 171 -6.53 4.20 43.34
C ASN A 171 -6.15 5.44 44.17
N ASP A 172 -4.86 5.60 44.48
CA ASP A 172 -4.38 6.68 45.35
C ASP A 172 -4.77 8.10 44.90
N PRO A 173 -4.68 8.47 43.60
CA PRO A 173 -5.17 9.77 43.14
C PRO A 173 -6.67 9.99 43.40
N TYR A 174 -7.49 8.94 43.32
CA TYR A 174 -8.92 9.04 43.63
C TYR A 174 -9.15 9.31 45.12
N LEU A 175 -8.45 8.59 45.99
CA LEU A 175 -8.53 8.80 47.44
C LEU A 175 -8.11 10.22 47.81
N GLN A 176 -6.97 10.68 47.28
CA GLN A 176 -6.48 12.05 47.51
C GLN A 176 -7.44 13.12 46.99
N MET A 177 -8.02 12.91 45.81
CA MET A 177 -8.95 13.87 45.17
C MET A 177 -10.21 14.10 46.02
N PHE A 178 -10.75 13.03 46.60
CA PHE A 178 -11.98 13.09 47.43
C PHE A 178 -11.70 13.28 48.93
N GLY A 179 -10.44 13.21 49.36
CA GLY A 179 -10.02 13.42 50.75
C GLY A 179 -10.15 12.19 51.65
N TYR A 180 -10.06 10.99 51.07
CA TYR A 180 -9.95 9.73 51.81
C TYR A 180 -8.48 9.38 52.06
N ARG A 181 -8.19 8.78 53.22
CA ARG A 181 -6.82 8.42 53.62
C ARG A 181 -6.44 7.00 53.22
N THR A 182 -7.41 6.09 53.22
CA THR A 182 -7.19 4.69 52.90
C THR A 182 -8.34 4.15 52.05
N MET A 183 -8.06 3.05 51.37
CA MET A 183 -9.04 2.32 50.57
C MET A 183 -10.20 1.78 51.44
N GLU A 184 -9.95 1.45 52.70
CA GLU A 184 -10.95 0.93 53.64
C GLU A 184 -12.05 1.95 53.98
N GLU A 185 -11.75 3.25 53.89
CA GLU A 185 -12.71 4.33 54.17
C GLU A 185 -13.73 4.52 53.04
N ILE A 186 -13.39 4.11 51.80
CA ILE A 186 -14.24 4.34 50.62
C ILE A 186 -14.99 3.08 50.17
N ILE A 187 -14.50 1.88 50.48
CA ILE A 187 -15.20 0.63 50.16
C ILE A 187 -16.62 0.68 50.73
N GLY A 188 -17.61 0.35 49.91
CA GLY A 188 -19.01 0.33 50.35
C GLY A 188 -19.70 1.70 50.33
N VAL A 189 -18.98 2.80 50.07
CA VAL A 189 -19.57 4.13 49.97
C VAL A 189 -20.34 4.26 48.64
N PRO A 190 -21.60 4.71 48.63
CA PRO A 190 -22.33 5.01 47.41
C PRO A 190 -21.71 6.18 46.65
N VAL A 191 -21.54 6.04 45.33
CA VAL A 191 -20.93 7.09 44.49
C VAL A 191 -21.72 8.40 44.51
N VAL A 192 -23.03 8.30 44.71
CA VAL A 192 -23.94 9.46 44.81
C VAL A 192 -23.63 10.39 45.98
N ASP A 193 -22.95 9.90 47.01
CA ASP A 193 -22.60 10.70 48.20
C ASP A 193 -21.43 11.66 47.93
N LEU A 194 -20.68 11.42 46.83
CA LEU A 194 -19.57 12.25 46.36
C LEU A 194 -20.02 13.37 45.40
N ILE A 195 -21.33 13.58 45.23
CA ILE A 195 -21.91 14.57 44.33
C ILE A 195 -22.47 15.74 45.14
N ALA A 196 -22.11 16.97 44.75
CA ALA A 196 -22.68 18.19 45.32
C ALA A 196 -24.03 18.53 44.64
N GLY A 197 -25.07 18.70 45.46
CA GLY A 197 -26.37 19.25 45.05
C GLY A 197 -27.42 18.22 44.57
N GLY A 198 -28.69 18.46 44.91
CA GLY A 198 -29.79 17.50 44.75
C GLY A 198 -30.24 17.22 43.30
N ASP A 199 -30.14 18.18 42.38
CA ASP A 199 -30.54 17.99 40.98
C ASP A 199 -29.49 17.21 40.17
N ASN A 200 -28.20 17.34 40.51
CA ASN A 200 -27.10 16.58 39.89
C ASN A 200 -27.19 15.08 40.20
N VAL A 201 -27.66 14.70 41.39
CA VAL A 201 -27.84 13.30 41.80
C VAL A 201 -28.87 12.58 40.93
N LYS A 202 -29.96 13.25 40.53
CA LYS A 202 -30.98 12.66 39.65
C LYS A 202 -30.45 12.43 38.23
N GLY A 203 -29.69 13.39 37.70
CA GLY A 203 -29.02 13.28 36.40
C GLY A 203 -28.01 12.13 36.40
N PHE A 204 -27.20 12.05 37.45
CA PHE A 204 -26.19 11.02 37.64
C PHE A 204 -26.76 9.60 37.74
N LYS A 205 -27.82 9.39 38.55
CA LYS A 205 -28.50 8.09 38.64
C LYS A 205 -29.06 7.64 37.29
N ARG A 206 -29.58 8.58 36.50
CA ARG A 206 -30.08 8.30 35.14
C ARG A 206 -28.94 7.93 34.19
N PHE A 207 -27.81 8.61 34.30
CA PHE A 207 -26.59 8.34 33.53
C PHE A 207 -26.03 6.94 33.82
N LEU A 208 -25.83 6.57 35.10
CA LEU A 208 -25.41 5.22 35.49
C LEU A 208 -26.41 4.14 35.02
N SER A 209 -27.71 4.38 35.16
CA SER A 209 -28.74 3.43 34.73
C SER A 209 -28.78 3.22 33.22
N ARG A 210 -28.52 4.25 32.41
CA ARG A 210 -28.43 4.14 30.95
C ARG A 210 -27.20 3.35 30.53
N PHE A 211 -26.06 3.65 31.13
CA PHE A 211 -24.81 2.92 30.88
C PHE A 211 -24.94 1.43 31.23
N ALA A 212 -25.54 1.11 32.38
CA ALA A 212 -25.83 -0.26 32.79
C ALA A 212 -26.80 -1.01 31.84
N LYS A 213 -27.63 -0.28 31.08
CA LYS A 213 -28.53 -0.83 30.06
C LYS A 213 -27.90 -0.93 28.66
N GLY A 214 -26.60 -0.65 28.53
CA GLY A 214 -25.85 -0.78 27.29
C GLY A 214 -25.89 0.46 26.37
N ASP A 215 -26.48 1.56 26.81
CA ASP A 215 -26.47 2.83 26.06
C ASP A 215 -25.08 3.49 26.17
N ARG A 216 -24.38 3.56 25.03
CA ARG A 216 -23.03 4.16 24.91
C ARG A 216 -23.03 5.51 24.21
N SER A 217 -24.20 6.10 23.95
CA SER A 217 -24.32 7.38 23.22
C SER A 217 -23.73 8.58 23.97
N GLN A 218 -23.64 8.50 25.30
CA GLN A 218 -23.07 9.52 26.16
C GLN A 218 -22.22 8.84 27.24
N VAL A 219 -20.90 8.93 27.13
CA VAL A 219 -19.92 8.32 28.06
C VAL A 219 -19.35 9.31 29.07
N GLU A 220 -19.74 10.59 28.96
CA GLU A 220 -19.21 11.67 29.79
C GLU A 220 -20.33 12.40 30.54
N PHE A 221 -20.09 12.70 31.82
CA PHE A 221 -21.00 13.46 32.66
C PHE A 221 -20.24 14.50 33.49
N ALA A 222 -20.59 15.77 33.34
CA ALA A 222 -20.00 16.86 34.13
C ALA A 222 -20.88 17.16 35.34
N PHE A 223 -20.27 17.26 36.52
CA PHE A 223 -20.98 17.57 37.75
C PHE A 223 -20.03 18.23 38.76
N GLU A 224 -20.61 18.72 39.84
CA GLU A 224 -19.85 19.24 40.96
C GLU A 224 -19.66 18.11 41.98
N SER A 225 -18.40 17.76 42.26
CA SER A 225 -18.01 16.75 43.24
C SER A 225 -17.86 17.36 44.63
N LYS A 226 -18.09 16.55 45.66
CA LYS A 226 -17.95 16.92 47.07
C LYS A 226 -16.84 16.09 47.73
N ARG A 227 -15.93 16.75 48.45
CA ARG A 227 -14.88 16.11 49.26
C ARG A 227 -15.37 15.79 50.67
N THR A 228 -14.62 14.96 51.39
CA THR A 228 -14.88 14.61 52.80
C THR A 228 -14.85 15.82 53.75
N ASP A 229 -14.08 16.87 53.43
CA ASP A 229 -14.02 18.13 54.18
C ASP A 229 -15.19 19.09 53.89
N GLY A 230 -16.08 18.73 52.97
CA GLY A 230 -17.24 19.52 52.55
C GLY A 230 -16.96 20.53 51.42
N SER A 231 -15.72 20.69 50.97
CA SER A 231 -15.39 21.50 49.79
C SER A 231 -15.90 20.84 48.51
N THR A 232 -16.15 21.66 47.48
CA THR A 232 -16.60 21.19 46.17
C THR A 232 -15.60 21.51 45.06
N PHE A 233 -15.68 20.76 43.96
CA PHE A 233 -14.91 21.01 42.75
C PHE A 233 -15.66 20.55 41.51
N ALA A 234 -15.48 21.26 40.39
CA ALA A 234 -16.01 20.82 39.10
C ALA A 234 -15.25 19.58 38.61
N SER A 235 -15.97 18.54 38.22
CA SER A 235 -15.39 17.28 37.76
C SER A 235 -16.07 16.78 36.50
N LYS A 236 -15.32 16.01 35.73
CA LYS A 236 -15.79 15.28 34.56
C LYS A 236 -15.62 13.80 34.83
N LEU A 237 -16.70 13.05 34.73
CA LEU A 237 -16.71 11.59 34.85
C LEU A 237 -16.78 10.94 33.47
N GLN A 238 -15.97 9.90 33.31
CA GLN A 238 -16.08 8.92 32.23
C GLN A 238 -16.35 7.53 32.81
N LEU A 239 -17.23 6.78 32.13
CA LEU A 239 -17.53 5.39 32.47
C LEU A 239 -17.01 4.44 31.39
N ALA A 240 -16.42 3.33 31.83
CA ALA A 240 -16.07 2.22 30.97
C ALA A 240 -16.53 0.89 31.60
N SER A 241 -16.86 -0.08 30.75
CA SER A 241 -17.07 -1.46 31.21
C SER A 241 -15.70 -2.10 31.46
N ALA A 242 -15.52 -2.71 32.63
CA ALA A 242 -14.29 -3.39 32.99
C ALA A 242 -14.61 -4.72 33.68
N THR A 243 -13.58 -5.50 33.95
CA THR A 243 -13.66 -6.71 34.77
C THR A 243 -12.66 -6.61 35.90
N LEU A 244 -13.08 -6.95 37.12
CA LEU A 244 -12.22 -7.06 38.28
C LEU A 244 -12.36 -8.48 38.83
N ASP A 245 -11.26 -9.22 38.87
CA ASP A 245 -11.22 -10.63 39.28
C ASP A 245 -12.25 -11.53 38.55
N GLY A 246 -12.52 -11.22 37.27
CA GLY A 246 -13.46 -11.95 36.42
C GLY A 246 -14.92 -11.50 36.50
N GLU A 247 -15.29 -10.63 37.45
CA GLU A 247 -16.64 -10.10 37.58
C GLU A 247 -16.79 -8.79 36.77
N PRO A 248 -17.92 -8.58 36.07
CA PRO A 248 -18.17 -7.36 35.31
C PRO A 248 -18.43 -6.19 36.25
N VAL A 249 -17.59 -5.16 36.16
CA VAL A 249 -17.66 -3.96 37.00
C VAL A 249 -17.69 -2.71 36.12
N THR A 250 -18.13 -1.59 36.69
CA THR A 250 -18.06 -0.31 35.99
C THR A 250 -16.84 0.46 36.46
N GLN A 251 -15.95 0.80 35.52
CA GLN A 251 -14.81 1.68 35.76
C GLN A 251 -15.26 3.13 35.68
N MET A 252 -14.89 3.90 36.70
CA MET A 252 -15.07 5.35 36.77
C MET A 252 -13.71 6.03 36.67
N ILE A 253 -13.60 7.01 35.78
CA ILE A 253 -12.45 7.90 35.68
C ILE A 253 -12.94 9.32 35.96
N ILE A 254 -12.39 9.95 37.00
CA ILE A 254 -12.77 11.32 37.39
C ILE A 254 -11.59 12.25 37.12
N GLN A 255 -11.88 13.34 36.41
CA GLN A 255 -10.92 14.39 36.13
C GLN A 255 -11.39 15.69 36.79
N GLN A 256 -10.52 16.32 37.56
CA GLN A 256 -10.78 17.65 38.10
C GLN A 256 -10.70 18.66 36.96
N ASN A 257 -11.77 19.43 36.78
CA ASN A 257 -11.84 20.46 35.76
C ASN A 257 -11.11 21.71 36.31
N GLU A 258 -9.78 21.70 36.28
CA GLU A 258 -8.98 22.88 36.60
C GLU A 258 -9.02 23.86 35.42
N ASN A 259 -9.33 25.12 35.70
CA ASN A 259 -9.24 26.24 34.76
C ASN A 259 -7.79 26.56 34.30
N ASN A 260 -6.87 25.59 34.39
CA ASN A 260 -5.48 25.66 33.93
C ASN A 260 -5.20 24.72 32.73
N SER A 261 -6.26 24.28 32.05
CA SER A 261 -6.24 23.23 31.03
C SER A 261 -5.37 23.54 29.82
N ALA A 262 -5.23 24.80 29.40
CA ALA A 262 -4.51 25.10 28.17
C ALA A 262 -3.00 24.86 28.27
N GLU A 263 -2.37 25.18 29.40
CA GLU A 263 -0.92 25.02 29.56
C GLU A 263 -0.52 23.59 29.89
N LEU A 264 -1.35 22.89 30.70
CA LEU A 264 -1.16 21.48 31.00
C LEU A 264 -1.47 20.60 29.78
N ALA A 265 -2.56 20.87 29.04
CA ALA A 265 -2.86 20.18 27.78
C ALA A 265 -1.80 20.47 26.72
N LYS A 266 -1.25 21.71 26.64
CA LYS A 266 -0.10 21.99 25.76
C LYS A 266 1.14 21.20 26.18
N LYS A 267 1.42 21.06 27.48
CA LYS A 267 2.55 20.26 27.98
C LYS A 267 2.35 18.76 27.72
N LEU A 268 1.15 18.23 27.92
CA LEU A 268 0.79 16.84 27.60
C LEU A 268 0.83 16.58 26.09
N ALA A 269 0.18 17.41 25.28
CA ALA A 269 0.18 17.28 23.84
C ALA A 269 1.56 17.50 23.21
N LYS A 270 2.47 18.20 23.90
CA LYS A 270 3.89 18.29 23.52
C LYS A 270 4.66 17.03 23.92
N ALA A 271 4.39 16.46 25.10
CA ALA A 271 5.01 15.22 25.55
C ALA A 271 4.61 14.00 24.70
N GLU A 272 3.34 13.92 24.27
CA GLU A 272 2.83 12.87 23.39
C GLU A 272 3.44 12.91 21.98
N ARG A 273 4.01 14.06 21.59
CA ARG A 273 4.64 14.31 20.29
C ARG A 273 6.16 14.21 20.31
N GLN A 274 6.76 13.86 21.44
CA GLN A 274 8.21 13.76 21.59
C GLN A 274 8.67 12.32 21.84
N ASP A 275 9.82 11.98 21.27
CA ASP A 275 10.50 10.72 21.54
C ASP A 275 11.25 10.80 22.88
N ASN A 276 11.10 9.77 23.71
CA ASN A 276 11.66 9.77 25.05
C ASN A 276 13.19 9.71 25.07
N LEU A 277 13.81 9.06 24.08
CA LEU A 277 15.26 8.83 24.02
C LEU A 277 16.02 10.05 23.50
N THR A 278 15.56 10.61 22.39
CA THR A 278 16.24 11.65 21.60
C THR A 278 15.68 13.06 21.83
N LYS A 279 14.47 13.17 22.41
CA LYS A 279 13.69 14.42 22.57
C LYS A 279 13.27 15.10 21.27
N LEU A 280 13.54 14.47 20.13
CA LEU A 280 13.02 14.87 18.82
C LEU A 280 11.51 14.63 18.75
N PRO A 281 10.79 15.27 17.81
CA PRO A 281 9.44 14.87 17.46
C PRO A 281 9.37 13.37 17.14
N ASN A 282 8.31 12.70 17.56
CA ASN A 282 8.12 11.27 17.34
C ASN A 282 7.31 11.00 16.06
N ARG A 283 7.04 9.72 15.79
CA ARG A 283 6.25 9.28 14.65
C ARG A 283 4.88 9.96 14.54
N LEU A 284 4.19 10.20 15.66
CA LEU A 284 2.89 10.86 15.64
C LEU A 284 3.03 12.31 15.15
N ALA A 285 3.96 13.05 15.74
CA ALA A 285 4.24 14.44 15.35
C ALA A 285 4.66 14.57 13.88
N PHE A 286 5.50 13.65 13.40
CA PHE A 286 5.90 13.60 11.99
C PHE A 286 4.71 13.35 11.07
N THR A 287 3.83 12.40 11.41
CA THR A 287 2.68 12.03 10.58
C THR A 287 1.69 13.20 10.47
N GLU A 288 1.43 13.88 11.59
CA GLU A 288 0.63 15.11 11.59
C GLU A 288 1.27 16.22 10.73
N SER A 289 2.60 16.40 10.85
CA SER A 289 3.34 17.38 10.03
C SER A 289 3.23 17.06 8.54
N LEU A 290 3.37 15.80 8.15
CA LEU A 290 3.27 15.36 6.76
C LEU A 290 1.89 15.64 6.16
N GLN A 291 0.84 15.39 6.95
CA GLN A 291 -0.54 15.70 6.54
C GLN A 291 -0.76 17.20 6.37
N ASN A 292 -0.22 18.02 7.27
CA ASN A 292 -0.33 19.48 7.17
C ASN A 292 0.39 20.01 5.92
N THR A 293 1.64 19.60 5.69
CA THR A 293 2.41 19.98 4.49
C THR A 293 1.67 19.58 3.20
N GLN A 294 1.08 18.38 3.16
CA GLN A 294 0.27 17.96 2.00
C GLN A 294 -0.96 18.86 1.78
N GLN A 295 -1.65 19.24 2.86
CA GLN A 295 -2.80 20.15 2.77
C GLN A 295 -2.37 21.54 2.28
N GLU A 296 -1.22 22.04 2.73
CA GLU A 296 -0.65 23.32 2.27
C GLU A 296 -0.29 23.28 0.79
N ILE A 297 0.30 22.19 0.30
CA ILE A 297 0.56 21.98 -1.14
C ILE A 297 -0.76 21.97 -1.94
N THR A 298 -1.76 21.25 -1.43
CA THR A 298 -3.06 21.09 -2.11
C THR A 298 -3.84 22.40 -2.16
N ARG A 299 -3.74 23.24 -1.12
CA ARG A 299 -4.31 24.60 -1.09
C ARG A 299 -3.50 25.61 -1.92
N GLY A 300 -2.27 25.27 -2.28
CA GLY A 300 -1.35 26.14 -3.01
C GLY A 300 -0.61 27.14 -2.12
N ASP A 301 -0.56 26.93 -0.80
CA ASP A 301 0.18 27.76 0.16
C ASP A 301 1.69 27.63 -0.05
N ILE A 302 2.15 26.43 -0.39
CA ILE A 302 3.53 26.11 -0.81
C ILE A 302 3.51 25.31 -2.11
N LYS A 303 4.55 25.45 -2.93
CA LYS A 303 4.58 24.84 -4.28
C LYS A 303 5.02 23.37 -4.28
N SER A 304 5.96 23.03 -3.40
CA SER A 304 6.54 21.70 -3.30
C SER A 304 7.15 21.48 -1.93
N ALA A 305 7.33 20.22 -1.55
CA ALA A 305 8.11 19.83 -0.39
C ALA A 305 8.92 18.55 -0.71
N ALA A 306 9.90 18.23 0.13
CA ALA A 306 10.66 16.99 0.05
C ALA A 306 10.56 16.21 1.37
N LEU A 307 10.19 14.93 1.29
CA LEU A 307 10.23 13.99 2.41
C LEU A 307 11.53 13.18 2.32
N LEU A 308 12.35 13.24 3.37
CA LEU A 308 13.55 12.41 3.53
C LEU A 308 13.29 11.36 4.62
N TYR A 309 13.31 10.09 4.24
CA TYR A 309 13.32 8.97 5.19
C TYR A 309 14.75 8.46 5.35
N ILE A 310 15.23 8.38 6.59
CA ILE A 310 16.64 8.15 6.91
C ILE A 310 16.73 6.91 7.80
N ARG A 311 17.40 5.85 7.34
CA ARG A 311 17.70 4.66 8.14
C ARG A 311 19.15 4.66 8.58
N MET A 312 19.39 4.42 9.85
CA MET A 312 20.74 4.15 10.36
C MET A 312 21.15 2.72 10.01
N ASP A 313 22.28 2.57 9.34
CA ASP A 313 22.83 1.29 8.92
C ASP A 313 23.84 0.75 9.95
N GLY A 314 24.15 -0.54 9.88
CA GLY A 314 25.15 -1.18 10.76
C GLY A 314 24.70 -1.38 12.22
N VAL A 315 23.42 -1.14 12.53
CA VAL A 315 22.85 -1.30 13.89
C VAL A 315 23.13 -2.68 14.48
N GLY A 316 23.06 -3.75 13.68
CA GLY A 316 23.38 -5.11 14.14
C GLY A 316 24.84 -5.28 14.59
N LYS A 317 25.80 -4.62 13.91
CA LYS A 317 27.23 -4.62 14.27
C LYS A 317 27.48 -3.78 15.53
N ILE A 318 26.76 -2.67 15.70
CA ILE A 318 26.80 -1.85 16.91
C ILE A 318 26.22 -2.64 18.09
N HIS A 319 25.07 -3.29 17.90
CA HIS A 319 24.42 -4.10 18.92
C HIS A 319 25.30 -5.27 19.38
N SER A 320 25.89 -6.02 18.45
CA SER A 320 26.76 -7.16 18.80
C SER A 320 28.04 -6.73 19.55
N SER A 321 28.52 -5.51 19.30
CA SER A 321 29.74 -4.98 19.93
C SER A 321 29.48 -4.22 21.22
N THR A 322 28.31 -3.62 21.43
CA THR A 322 28.08 -2.68 22.55
C THR A 322 26.79 -2.92 23.32
N GLY A 323 25.98 -3.89 22.90
CA GLY A 323 24.68 -4.18 23.49
C GLY A 323 23.65 -3.06 23.24
N LEU A 324 22.49 -3.17 23.89
CA LEU A 324 21.36 -2.28 23.68
C LEU A 324 21.65 -0.82 24.08
N VAL A 325 22.36 -0.61 25.19
CA VAL A 325 22.76 0.72 25.68
C VAL A 325 23.66 1.45 24.66
N GLY A 326 24.48 0.69 23.94
CA GLY A 326 25.32 1.25 22.90
C GLY A 326 24.58 1.68 21.65
N VAL A 327 23.56 0.92 21.26
CA VAL A 327 22.65 1.32 20.19
C VAL A 327 21.92 2.62 20.56
N ASP A 328 21.39 2.72 21.79
CA ASP A 328 20.72 3.93 22.26
C ASP A 328 21.64 5.17 22.25
N THR A 329 22.91 4.99 22.63
CA THR A 329 23.93 6.05 22.61
C THR A 329 24.20 6.49 21.17
N ALA A 330 24.37 5.54 20.26
CA ALA A 330 24.59 5.84 18.85
C ALA A 330 23.38 6.55 18.22
N VAL A 331 22.16 6.10 18.51
CA VAL A 331 20.92 6.74 18.04
C VAL A 331 20.83 8.18 18.55
N LYS A 332 21.14 8.45 19.82
CA LYS A 332 21.14 9.82 20.37
C LYS A 332 22.13 10.73 19.65
N GLN A 333 23.32 10.24 19.36
CA GLN A 333 24.36 11.06 18.75
C GLN A 333 24.08 11.33 17.28
N VAL A 334 23.59 10.33 16.53
CA VAL A 334 23.07 10.50 15.17
C VAL A 334 21.90 11.50 15.16
N ALA A 335 20.92 11.32 16.05
CA ALA A 335 19.77 12.22 16.17
C ALA A 335 20.21 13.69 16.40
N TRP A 336 21.18 13.89 17.28
CA TRP A 336 21.73 15.22 17.56
C TRP A 336 22.41 15.83 16.33
N VAL A 337 23.24 15.07 15.61
CA VAL A 337 23.90 15.56 14.38
C VAL A 337 22.90 15.93 13.31
N LEU A 338 21.88 15.09 13.10
CA LEU A 338 20.82 15.35 12.12
C LEU A 338 20.07 16.65 12.47
N ASP A 339 19.55 16.76 13.70
CA ASP A 339 18.76 17.92 14.14
C ASP A 339 19.59 19.22 14.20
N GLU A 340 20.85 19.16 14.64
CA GLU A 340 21.76 20.31 14.63
C GLU A 340 22.04 20.81 13.21
N THR A 341 22.24 19.89 12.26
CA THR A 341 22.52 20.23 10.87
C THR A 341 21.30 20.86 10.20
N ILE A 342 20.11 20.29 10.43
CA ILE A 342 18.85 20.82 9.86
C ILE A 342 18.51 22.19 10.44
N LYS A 343 18.53 22.37 11.77
CA LYS A 343 18.18 23.65 12.40
C LYS A 343 19.08 24.82 12.01
N LYS A 344 20.32 24.55 11.57
CA LYS A 344 21.25 25.57 11.07
C LYS A 344 20.94 26.00 9.64
N ALA A 345 20.36 25.12 8.84
CA ALA A 345 20.18 25.31 7.40
C ALA A 345 18.73 25.60 7.01
N TYR A 346 17.75 25.10 7.77
CA TYR A 346 16.31 25.16 7.47
C TYR A 346 15.49 25.38 8.74
N ASP A 347 14.32 26.01 8.63
CA ASP A 347 13.32 26.08 9.71
C ASP A 347 12.52 24.77 9.79
N ALA A 348 13.23 23.65 9.96
CA ALA A 348 12.68 22.31 9.98
C ALA A 348 13.21 21.53 11.18
N SER A 349 12.56 20.40 11.52
CA SER A 349 13.01 19.52 12.60
C SER A 349 13.00 18.07 12.15
N VAL A 350 14.02 17.34 12.59
CA VAL A 350 14.15 15.91 12.34
C VAL A 350 13.30 15.16 13.35
N SER A 351 12.49 14.21 12.87
CA SER A 351 11.67 13.35 13.73
C SER A 351 12.31 11.97 13.86
N ARG A 352 12.20 11.35 15.05
CA ARG A 352 12.51 9.92 15.20
C ARG A 352 11.26 9.12 14.83
N PHE A 353 11.33 8.44 13.69
CA PHE A 353 10.18 7.74 13.11
C PHE A 353 10.04 6.30 13.63
N SER A 354 11.17 5.62 13.84
CA SER A 354 11.24 4.28 14.44
C SER A 354 12.51 4.15 15.29
N ASP A 355 12.80 2.97 15.82
CA ASP A 355 13.93 2.73 16.72
C ASP A 355 15.25 3.30 16.19
N THR A 356 15.54 3.07 14.90
CA THR A 356 16.78 3.49 14.24
C THR A 356 16.55 4.26 12.94
N SER A 357 15.34 4.74 12.71
CA SER A 357 15.01 5.56 11.54
C SER A 357 14.50 6.94 11.94
N PHE A 358 14.85 7.91 11.11
CA PHE A 358 14.49 9.31 11.23
C PHE A 358 13.75 9.75 9.98
N ALA A 359 12.97 10.82 10.09
CA ALA A 359 12.26 11.40 8.97
C ALA A 359 12.26 12.93 9.06
N LEU A 360 12.27 13.58 7.91
CA LEU A 360 12.34 15.02 7.76
C LEU A 360 11.45 15.46 6.59
N ILE A 361 10.81 16.61 6.73
CA ILE A 361 10.08 17.30 5.65
C ILE A 361 10.75 18.65 5.44
N LEU A 362 10.92 19.03 4.18
CA LEU A 362 11.50 20.32 3.78
C LEU A 362 10.55 21.01 2.82
N ASP A 363 10.02 22.14 3.25
CA ASP A 363 9.12 22.95 2.43
C ASP A 363 9.92 23.74 1.38
N GLU A 364 9.26 24.09 0.28
CA GLU A 364 9.80 24.89 -0.83
C GLU A 364 11.16 24.45 -1.37
N THR A 365 11.43 23.15 -1.28
CA THR A 365 12.71 22.54 -1.66
C THR A 365 12.57 21.80 -2.99
N ASN A 366 13.59 21.89 -3.85
CA ASN A 366 13.67 21.11 -5.09
C ASN A 366 14.47 19.81 -4.92
N LYS A 367 14.45 18.93 -5.94
CA LYS A 367 15.07 17.61 -5.88
C LYS A 367 16.58 17.70 -5.64
N GLU A 368 17.28 18.61 -6.32
CA GLU A 368 18.73 18.77 -6.24
C GLU A 368 19.15 19.24 -4.84
N GLN A 369 18.41 20.18 -4.24
CA GLN A 369 18.62 20.65 -2.87
C GLN A 369 18.39 19.54 -1.84
N ALA A 370 17.30 18.79 -1.99
CA ALA A 370 16.98 17.67 -1.08
C ALA A 370 18.06 16.57 -1.16
N MET A 371 18.52 16.23 -2.36
CA MET A 371 19.61 15.27 -2.57
C MET A 371 20.94 15.77 -2.00
N SER A 372 21.30 17.03 -2.24
CA SER A 372 22.53 17.62 -1.68
C SER A 372 22.51 17.64 -0.15
N LEU A 373 21.36 17.92 0.46
CA LEU A 373 21.21 17.85 1.90
C LEU A 373 21.33 16.41 2.42
N ALA A 374 20.70 15.44 1.77
CA ALA A 374 20.85 14.03 2.12
C ALA A 374 22.33 13.60 2.09
N GLU A 375 23.09 14.04 1.09
CA GLU A 375 24.54 13.78 0.98
C GLU A 375 25.33 14.40 2.14
N GLN A 376 25.01 15.64 2.50
CA GLN A 376 25.64 16.32 3.64
C GLN A 376 25.37 15.60 4.96
N LEU A 377 24.12 15.17 5.20
CA LEU A 377 23.74 14.43 6.40
C LEU A 377 24.44 13.07 6.46
N ALA A 378 24.42 12.31 5.36
CA ALA A 378 25.07 11.01 5.27
C ALA A 378 26.58 11.10 5.52
N LYS A 379 27.25 12.07 4.90
CA LYS A 379 28.69 12.31 5.08
C LYS A 379 29.03 12.67 6.52
N ARG A 380 28.26 13.58 7.14
CA ARG A 380 28.53 14.05 8.50
C ARG A 380 28.36 12.96 9.55
N VAL A 381 27.44 12.02 9.34
CA VAL A 381 27.29 10.84 10.20
C VAL A 381 28.38 9.80 9.93
N ALA A 382 28.78 9.60 8.67
CA ALA A 382 29.87 8.69 8.33
C ALA A 382 31.23 9.11 8.91
N ASP A 383 31.50 10.42 8.96
CA ASP A 383 32.74 10.99 9.51
C ASP A 383 32.73 11.02 11.06
N MET A 384 31.61 10.70 11.70
CA MET A 384 31.46 10.76 13.16
C MET A 384 31.95 9.46 13.83
N LEU A 385 32.78 9.63 14.86
CA LEU A 385 33.13 8.58 15.79
C LEU A 385 32.19 8.63 17.00
N ILE A 386 31.51 7.52 17.29
CA ILE A 386 30.56 7.40 18.39
C ILE A 386 31.23 6.64 19.53
N GLU A 387 31.42 7.31 20.66
CA GLU A 387 31.98 6.71 21.86
C GLU A 387 30.89 6.01 22.67
N VAL A 388 31.09 4.72 22.93
CA VAL A 388 30.17 3.88 23.70
C VAL A 388 30.96 3.13 24.77
N GLY A 389 30.98 3.70 25.98
CA GLY A 389 31.82 3.20 27.07
C GLY A 389 33.30 3.27 26.68
N ASN A 390 33.96 2.12 26.57
CA ASN A 390 35.38 2.02 26.20
C ASN A 390 35.60 1.62 24.73
N ARG A 391 34.57 1.69 23.88
CA ARG A 391 34.62 1.33 22.45
C ARG A 391 34.22 2.52 21.60
N THR A 392 34.74 2.55 20.38
CA THR A 392 34.34 3.50 19.34
C THR A 392 33.64 2.74 18.23
N VAL A 393 32.45 3.20 17.84
CA VAL A 393 31.70 2.64 16.72
C VAL A 393 31.45 3.73 15.66
N SER A 394 31.23 3.31 14.44
CA SER A 394 30.79 4.18 13.34
C SER A 394 29.42 3.75 12.82
N ALA A 395 28.71 4.69 12.22
CA ALA A 395 27.41 4.47 11.60
C ALA A 395 27.37 5.11 10.22
N THR A 396 26.55 4.57 9.32
CA THR A 396 26.25 5.19 8.03
C THR A 396 24.74 5.32 7.89
N LEU A 397 24.29 6.11 6.91
CA LEU A 397 22.86 6.35 6.67
C LEU A 397 22.47 5.90 5.27
N SER A 398 21.32 5.24 5.17
CA SER A 398 20.57 5.05 3.93
C SER A 398 19.42 6.05 3.88
N VAL A 399 19.33 6.86 2.82
CA VAL A 399 18.35 7.95 2.70
C VAL A 399 17.49 7.81 1.45
N GLY A 400 16.18 7.86 1.64
CA GLY A 400 15.18 7.85 0.58
C GLY A 400 14.51 9.21 0.48
N VAL A 401 14.54 9.82 -0.70
CA VAL A 401 13.99 11.16 -0.95
C VAL A 401 12.74 11.06 -1.81
N VAL A 402 11.62 11.63 -1.38
CA VAL A 402 10.38 11.70 -2.16
C VAL A 402 9.97 13.15 -2.30
N MET A 403 9.78 13.60 -3.54
CA MET A 403 9.25 14.93 -3.82
C MET A 403 7.73 14.93 -3.69
N MET A 404 7.19 16.02 -3.14
CA MET A 404 5.77 16.29 -2.97
C MET A 404 5.39 17.55 -3.75
N ASP A 405 4.31 17.45 -4.52
CA ASP A 405 3.68 18.51 -5.31
C ASP A 405 2.15 18.32 -5.33
N ALA A 406 1.44 19.20 -6.06
CA ALA A 406 -0.03 19.19 -6.11
C ALA A 406 -0.66 17.89 -6.66
N ASN A 407 0.10 17.04 -7.34
CA ASN A 407 -0.39 15.76 -7.87
C ASN A 407 0.05 14.56 -7.00
N THR A 408 0.73 14.82 -5.89
CA THR A 408 1.26 13.76 -5.03
C THR A 408 0.12 13.07 -4.25
N PRO A 409 0.13 11.74 -4.15
CA PRO A 409 -0.91 10.98 -3.44
C PRO A 409 -0.90 11.25 -1.94
N GLU A 410 -1.89 10.72 -1.22
CA GLU A 410 -2.03 10.88 0.24
C GLU A 410 -0.73 10.61 1.02
N ALA A 411 -0.55 11.32 2.14
CA ALA A 411 0.62 11.28 3.01
C ALA A 411 1.10 9.86 3.36
N SER A 412 0.16 8.92 3.55
CA SER A 412 0.45 7.50 3.79
C SER A 412 1.23 6.86 2.65
N VAL A 413 0.85 7.14 1.39
CA VAL A 413 1.50 6.63 0.18
C VAL A 413 2.87 7.27 0.00
N VAL A 414 3.00 8.57 0.22
CA VAL A 414 4.29 9.30 0.15
C VAL A 414 5.30 8.69 1.14
N LEU A 415 4.85 8.44 2.36
CA LEU A 415 5.65 7.82 3.40
C LEU A 415 6.07 6.40 3.03
N SER A 416 5.14 5.57 2.53
CA SER A 416 5.46 4.23 2.04
C SER A 416 6.48 4.26 0.90
N ARG A 417 6.37 5.21 -0.04
CA ARG A 417 7.35 5.38 -1.13
C ARG A 417 8.75 5.70 -0.58
N ALA A 418 8.84 6.60 0.40
CA ALA A 418 10.12 6.95 1.01
C ALA A 418 10.76 5.76 1.73
N MET A 419 9.94 4.98 2.46
CA MET A 419 10.41 3.77 3.15
C MET A 419 10.86 2.69 2.16
N ASN A 420 10.09 2.44 1.09
CA ASN A 420 10.45 1.46 0.06
C ASN A 420 11.74 1.87 -0.67
N THR A 421 11.90 3.16 -0.97
CA THR A 421 13.11 3.70 -1.59
C THR A 421 14.36 3.41 -0.75
N VAL A 422 14.25 3.48 0.59
CA VAL A 422 15.34 3.08 1.50
C VAL A 422 15.52 1.57 1.58
N GLN A 423 14.45 0.77 1.48
CA GLN A 423 14.56 -0.69 1.49
C GLN A 423 15.32 -1.22 0.26
N GLU A 424 15.20 -0.55 -0.89
CA GLU A 424 15.96 -0.88 -2.10
C GLU A 424 17.46 -0.60 -1.98
N ILE A 425 17.90 0.16 -0.98
CA ILE A 425 19.30 0.46 -0.74
C ILE A 425 19.90 -0.64 0.13
N ASN A 426 20.91 -1.34 -0.42
CA ASN A 426 21.67 -2.33 0.33
C ASN A 426 22.61 -1.64 1.33
N PRO A 427 22.45 -1.88 2.65
CA PRO A 427 23.25 -1.22 3.68
C PRO A 427 24.73 -1.62 3.67
N ASP A 428 25.14 -2.66 2.94
CA ASP A 428 26.54 -3.07 2.81
C ASP A 428 27.24 -2.54 1.54
N ASP A 429 26.53 -1.81 0.66
CA ASP A 429 27.14 -1.23 -0.55
C ASP A 429 28.17 -0.14 -0.23
N GLU A 430 29.21 -0.05 -1.07
CA GLU A 430 30.20 1.03 -1.03
C GLU A 430 29.67 2.30 -1.73
N GLY A 431 29.92 3.48 -1.16
CA GLY A 431 29.50 4.77 -1.71
C GLY A 431 28.30 5.41 -0.99
N MET A 432 27.73 6.45 -1.61
CA MET A 432 26.63 7.22 -1.02
C MET A 432 25.31 6.46 -1.17
N LYS A 433 24.68 6.14 -0.04
CA LYS A 433 23.46 5.33 0.09
C LYS A 433 22.21 6.22 0.04
N ILE A 434 22.05 6.97 -1.04
CA ILE A 434 20.97 7.95 -1.19
C ILE A 434 20.25 7.69 -2.50
N LYS A 435 18.92 7.57 -2.43
CA LYS A 435 18.08 7.34 -3.60
C LYS A 435 16.86 8.24 -3.57
N ALA A 436 16.57 8.89 -4.69
CA ALA A 436 15.30 9.58 -4.88
C ALA A 436 14.27 8.62 -5.48
N PHE A 437 13.05 8.68 -4.98
CA PHE A 437 11.92 7.99 -5.56
C PHE A 437 11.68 8.51 -6.98
N ASP A 438 11.62 7.59 -7.92
CA ASP A 438 11.31 7.87 -9.31
C ASP A 438 10.08 7.05 -9.71
N ILE A 439 8.96 7.74 -9.91
CA ILE A 439 7.71 7.10 -10.30
C ILE A 439 7.84 6.37 -11.65
N SER A 440 8.72 6.83 -12.54
CA SER A 440 8.94 6.20 -13.84
C SER A 440 9.58 4.81 -13.74
N ALA A 441 10.25 4.49 -12.62
CA ALA A 441 10.85 3.19 -12.40
C ALA A 441 9.83 2.10 -12.03
N ILE A 442 8.64 2.49 -11.56
CA ILE A 442 7.59 1.57 -11.09
C ILE A 442 6.24 1.74 -11.80
N ALA A 443 6.08 2.79 -12.61
CA ALA A 443 4.88 3.06 -13.39
C ALA A 443 4.45 1.88 -14.28
N GLY A 444 5.40 1.08 -14.78
CA GLY A 444 5.10 -0.09 -15.62
C GLY A 444 4.40 -1.25 -14.91
N GLN A 445 4.22 -1.19 -13.58
CA GLN A 445 3.67 -2.29 -12.77
C GLN A 445 2.22 -2.06 -12.30
N ASP A 446 1.70 -0.83 -12.39
CA ASP A 446 0.36 -0.45 -11.89
C ASP A 446 -0.24 0.71 -12.71
N ASP A 447 -1.48 0.53 -13.20
CA ASP A 447 -2.23 1.54 -13.97
C ASP A 447 -2.36 2.89 -13.24
N ALA A 448 -2.59 2.89 -11.93
CA ALA A 448 -2.75 4.12 -11.16
C ALA A 448 -1.43 4.91 -11.06
N MET A 449 -0.33 4.18 -10.90
CA MET A 449 1.01 4.78 -10.86
C MET A 449 1.43 5.31 -12.24
N MET A 450 1.04 4.60 -13.31
CA MET A 450 1.23 5.07 -14.68
C MET A 450 0.43 6.35 -14.95
N ALA A 451 -0.83 6.42 -14.49
CA ALA A 451 -1.65 7.61 -14.63
C ALA A 451 -1.04 8.83 -13.91
N GLU A 452 -0.54 8.63 -12.68
CA GLU A 452 0.18 9.68 -11.94
C GLU A 452 1.46 10.10 -12.67
N TYR A 453 2.19 9.15 -13.27
CA TYR A 453 3.38 9.47 -14.05
C TYR A 453 3.05 10.30 -15.29
N ILE A 454 2.01 9.94 -16.03
CA ILE A 454 1.51 10.71 -17.18
C ILE A 454 1.13 12.13 -16.74
N GLN A 455 0.38 12.27 -15.65
CA GLN A 455 -0.03 13.58 -15.13
C GLN A 455 1.16 14.44 -14.70
N THR A 456 2.13 13.84 -14.02
CA THR A 456 3.39 14.51 -13.64
C THR A 456 4.19 14.93 -14.87
N ALA A 457 4.22 14.10 -15.91
CA ALA A 457 4.91 14.42 -17.15
C ALA A 457 4.24 15.56 -17.92
N LEU A 458 2.91 15.67 -17.88
CA LEU A 458 2.15 16.79 -18.43
C LEU A 458 2.50 18.10 -17.71
N THR A 459 2.51 18.09 -16.37
CA THR A 459 2.78 19.30 -15.57
C THR A 459 4.24 19.74 -15.64
N GLN A 460 5.17 18.80 -15.71
CA GLN A 460 6.62 19.08 -15.74
C GLN A 460 7.20 19.16 -17.17
N ASN A 461 6.37 19.13 -18.22
CA ASN A 461 6.79 19.15 -19.63
C ASN A 461 7.85 18.09 -19.97
N LYS A 462 7.66 16.85 -19.51
CA LYS A 462 8.62 15.74 -19.70
C LYS A 462 8.40 14.90 -20.95
N PHE A 463 7.29 15.10 -21.65
CA PHE A 463 7.05 14.42 -22.92
C PHE A 463 8.02 14.91 -23.99
N ILE A 464 8.40 14.00 -24.88
CA ILE A 464 9.25 14.27 -26.04
C ILE A 464 8.38 14.18 -27.29
N LEU A 465 8.44 15.21 -28.13
CA LEU A 465 7.83 15.18 -29.45
C LEU A 465 8.84 14.68 -30.48
N LYS A 466 8.37 13.81 -31.37
CA LYS A 466 9.10 13.39 -32.57
C LYS A 466 8.29 13.77 -33.80
N TYR A 467 8.99 14.05 -34.88
CA TYR A 467 8.45 14.51 -36.15
C TYR A 467 8.94 13.59 -37.24
N GLN A 468 8.03 13.01 -38.01
CA GLN A 468 8.37 12.22 -39.19
C GLN A 468 7.87 12.94 -40.44
N PRO A 469 8.75 13.24 -41.41
CA PRO A 469 8.32 13.87 -42.64
C PRO A 469 7.39 12.97 -43.43
N ILE A 470 6.47 13.61 -44.13
CA ILE A 470 5.55 13.04 -45.10
C ILE A 470 5.92 13.65 -46.44
N TYR A 471 6.30 12.80 -47.38
CA TYR A 471 6.65 13.21 -48.74
C TYR A 471 5.39 13.39 -49.58
N ASP A 472 5.20 14.57 -50.15
CA ASP A 472 4.09 14.93 -51.04
C ASP A 472 4.57 14.80 -52.50
N ILE A 473 4.09 13.77 -53.19
CA ILE A 473 4.49 13.44 -54.58
C ILE A 473 4.10 14.57 -55.54
N GLU A 474 2.97 15.24 -55.32
CA GLU A 474 2.49 16.27 -56.25
C GLU A 474 3.34 17.55 -56.22
N THR A 475 3.88 17.87 -55.05
CA THR A 475 4.70 19.09 -54.85
C THR A 475 6.19 18.82 -54.80
N ASP A 476 6.58 17.54 -54.88
CA ASP A 476 7.95 17.06 -54.71
C ASP A 476 8.62 17.65 -53.46
N SER A 477 7.92 17.58 -52.30
CA SER A 477 8.39 18.20 -51.07
C SER A 477 8.05 17.41 -49.81
N SER A 478 8.86 17.56 -48.77
CA SER A 478 8.69 16.91 -47.45
C SER A 478 8.38 17.93 -46.35
N ASN A 479 7.54 18.92 -46.66
CA ASN A 479 7.23 20.03 -45.76
C ASN A 479 6.12 19.71 -44.73
N LEU A 480 5.48 18.55 -44.83
CA LEU A 480 4.45 18.09 -43.89
C LEU A 480 5.09 17.07 -42.93
N PHE A 481 4.87 17.23 -41.61
CA PHE A 481 5.42 16.31 -40.62
C PHE A 481 4.32 15.76 -39.71
N GLU A 482 4.30 14.44 -39.50
CA GLU A 482 3.46 13.83 -38.47
C GLU A 482 4.13 13.96 -37.10
N VAL A 483 3.33 14.33 -36.11
CA VAL A 483 3.77 14.49 -34.73
C VAL A 483 3.48 13.22 -33.94
N PHE A 484 4.53 12.69 -33.31
CA PHE A 484 4.46 11.60 -32.36
C PHE A 484 4.86 12.08 -30.96
N ILE A 485 4.26 11.49 -29.94
CA ILE A 485 4.61 11.75 -28.55
C ILE A 485 5.21 10.51 -27.90
N THR A 486 6.29 10.71 -27.15
CA THR A 486 6.88 9.66 -26.30
C THR A 486 7.11 10.18 -24.89
N LEU A 487 7.05 9.25 -23.93
CA LEU A 487 7.32 9.52 -22.52
C LEU A 487 8.63 8.81 -22.13
N PRO A 488 9.67 9.52 -21.67
CA PRO A 488 10.88 8.89 -21.17
C PRO A 488 10.59 7.89 -20.04
N GLN A 489 11.45 6.91 -19.82
CA GLN A 489 11.36 5.98 -18.70
C GLN A 489 12.69 5.96 -17.92
N ALA A 490 12.66 5.47 -16.67
CA ALA A 490 13.84 5.41 -15.80
C ALA A 490 14.99 4.58 -16.39
N ASP A 491 14.67 3.56 -17.19
CA ASP A 491 15.63 2.66 -17.84
C ASP A 491 16.29 3.29 -19.09
N GLY A 492 15.97 4.55 -19.41
CA GLY A 492 16.45 5.27 -20.58
C GLY A 492 15.66 4.98 -21.86
N THR A 493 14.66 4.11 -21.81
CA THR A 493 13.76 3.87 -22.95
C THR A 493 12.69 4.95 -23.06
N GLN A 494 11.93 4.92 -24.15
CA GLN A 494 10.81 5.82 -24.39
C GLN A 494 9.52 5.02 -24.60
N MET A 495 8.50 5.31 -23.80
CA MET A 495 7.16 4.78 -23.96
C MET A 495 6.45 5.50 -25.12
N THR A 496 5.90 4.73 -26.06
CA THR A 496 5.14 5.27 -27.19
C THR A 496 3.70 5.59 -26.79
N TYR A 497 3.04 6.43 -27.59
CA TYR A 497 1.61 6.75 -27.43
C TYR A 497 0.74 5.49 -27.32
N ASP A 498 0.96 4.47 -28.15
CA ASP A 498 0.16 3.23 -28.12
C ASP A 498 0.22 2.49 -26.77
N LYS A 499 1.34 2.61 -26.04
CA LYS A 499 1.49 2.00 -24.71
C LYS A 499 0.84 2.83 -23.60
N LEU A 500 0.88 4.15 -23.70
CA LEU A 500 0.33 5.05 -22.68
C LEU A 500 -1.17 5.34 -22.88
N ALA A 501 -1.67 5.27 -24.12
CA ALA A 501 -3.05 5.63 -24.47
C ALA A 501 -4.12 4.80 -23.74
N PRO A 502 -3.98 3.48 -23.52
CA PRO A 502 -4.97 2.69 -22.77
C PRO A 502 -5.14 3.19 -21.33
N VAL A 503 -4.04 3.50 -20.65
CA VAL A 503 -4.05 4.03 -19.28
C VAL A 503 -4.60 5.45 -19.27
N ALA A 504 -4.12 6.30 -20.19
CA ALA A 504 -4.61 7.66 -20.30
C ALA A 504 -6.13 7.71 -20.57
N LYS A 505 -6.67 6.76 -21.36
CA LYS A 505 -8.10 6.63 -21.61
C LYS A 505 -8.88 6.26 -20.35
N LYS A 506 -8.37 5.30 -19.58
CA LYS A 506 -9.01 4.83 -18.33
C LYS A 506 -9.08 5.92 -17.25
N HIS A 507 -8.15 6.88 -17.29
CA HIS A 507 -7.99 7.96 -16.30
C HIS A 507 -8.33 9.35 -16.84
N ASP A 508 -9.03 9.45 -17.99
CA ASP A 508 -9.47 10.72 -18.61
C ASP A 508 -8.33 11.74 -18.84
N LEU A 509 -7.14 11.25 -19.22
CA LEU A 509 -5.95 12.08 -19.48
C LEU A 509 -5.72 12.36 -20.97
N LEU A 510 -6.46 11.72 -21.89
CA LEU A 510 -6.26 11.84 -23.33
C LEU A 510 -6.40 13.28 -23.84
N GLU A 511 -7.45 14.01 -23.42
CA GLU A 511 -7.64 15.41 -23.81
C GLU A 511 -6.46 16.30 -23.39
N LYS A 512 -5.92 16.07 -22.18
CA LYS A 512 -4.76 16.82 -21.68
C LYS A 512 -3.51 16.52 -22.50
N ILE A 513 -3.33 15.28 -22.93
CA ILE A 513 -2.22 14.87 -23.81
C ILE A 513 -2.37 15.52 -25.19
N ASP A 514 -3.56 15.48 -25.77
CA ASP A 514 -3.89 16.09 -27.06
C ASP A 514 -3.59 17.61 -27.03
N HIS A 515 -4.09 18.32 -26.02
CA HIS A 515 -3.80 19.74 -25.82
C HIS A 515 -2.32 20.04 -25.61
N TRP A 516 -1.64 19.25 -24.76
CA TRP A 516 -0.21 19.41 -24.55
C TRP A 516 0.56 19.23 -25.86
N MET A 517 0.22 18.22 -26.65
CA MET A 517 0.84 17.93 -27.94
C MET A 517 0.62 19.08 -28.92
N LEU A 518 -0.62 19.55 -29.08
CA LEU A 518 -0.96 20.65 -29.99
C LEU A 518 -0.19 21.93 -29.64
N VAL A 519 -0.13 22.31 -28.37
CA VAL A 519 0.56 23.52 -27.92
C VAL A 519 2.07 23.43 -28.16
N ASN A 520 2.69 22.32 -27.77
CA ASN A 520 4.14 22.16 -27.88
C ASN A 520 4.59 21.96 -29.33
N ALA A 521 3.82 21.22 -30.13
CA ALA A 521 4.10 21.04 -31.56
C ALA A 521 3.93 22.34 -32.33
N SER A 522 2.89 23.11 -32.05
CA SER A 522 2.67 24.44 -32.66
C SER A 522 3.79 25.42 -32.32
N ARG A 523 4.29 25.41 -31.08
CA ARG A 523 5.44 26.23 -30.67
C ARG A 523 6.69 25.87 -31.46
N HIS A 524 6.96 24.58 -31.64
CA HIS A 524 8.11 24.13 -32.42
C HIS A 524 7.96 24.51 -33.90
N LEU A 525 6.78 24.28 -34.49
CA LEU A 525 6.48 24.67 -35.87
C LEU A 525 6.66 26.16 -36.11
N ALA A 526 6.21 27.02 -35.18
CA ALA A 526 6.38 28.47 -35.28
C ALA A 526 7.86 28.87 -35.40
N SER A 527 8.75 28.20 -34.67
CA SER A 527 10.20 28.43 -34.78
C SER A 527 10.76 27.95 -36.10
N VAL A 528 10.30 26.82 -36.63
CA VAL A 528 10.76 26.26 -37.90
C VAL A 528 10.32 27.13 -39.08
N ARG A 529 9.08 27.64 -39.05
CA ARG A 529 8.51 28.47 -40.12
C ARG A 529 9.19 29.83 -40.29
N GLN A 530 10.00 30.26 -39.33
CA GLN A 530 10.86 31.45 -39.52
C GLN A 530 11.90 31.21 -40.62
N LYS A 531 12.33 29.96 -40.81
CA LYS A 531 13.25 29.55 -41.87
C LYS A 531 12.50 28.98 -43.06
N GLU A 532 11.44 28.22 -42.80
CA GLU A 532 10.75 27.39 -43.80
C GLU A 532 9.24 27.63 -43.75
N PRO A 533 8.74 28.71 -44.39
CA PRO A 533 7.35 29.15 -44.25
C PRO A 533 6.30 28.13 -44.72
N SER A 534 6.69 27.16 -45.55
CA SER A 534 5.82 26.10 -46.06
C SER A 534 5.64 24.92 -45.10
N ALA A 535 6.36 24.88 -43.97
CA ALA A 535 6.26 23.77 -43.03
C ALA A 535 4.85 23.65 -42.42
N ARG A 536 4.33 22.42 -42.35
CA ARG A 536 3.01 22.04 -41.85
C ARG A 536 3.12 20.84 -40.91
N LEU A 537 2.15 20.68 -40.02
CA LEU A 537 2.06 19.50 -39.15
C LEU A 537 0.77 18.72 -39.36
N LEU A 538 0.88 17.40 -39.24
CA LEU A 538 -0.22 16.48 -39.04
C LEU A 538 -0.19 15.99 -37.58
N VAL A 539 -1.29 16.18 -36.85
CA VAL A 539 -1.38 15.82 -35.43
C VAL A 539 -2.55 14.85 -35.24
N GLY A 540 -2.24 13.65 -34.74
CA GLY A 540 -3.25 12.67 -34.34
C GLY A 540 -3.88 13.05 -33.00
N LEU A 541 -5.21 13.10 -32.95
CA LEU A 541 -5.98 13.41 -31.75
C LEU A 541 -6.91 12.24 -31.39
N SER A 542 -7.23 12.15 -30.11
CA SER A 542 -8.10 11.11 -29.57
C SER A 542 -9.60 11.42 -29.71
N SER A 543 -10.46 10.46 -29.38
CA SER A 543 -11.91 10.67 -29.26
C SER A 543 -12.29 11.72 -28.20
N ALA A 544 -11.44 11.98 -27.21
CA ALA A 544 -11.72 13.02 -26.21
C ALA A 544 -11.77 14.43 -26.86
N SER A 545 -10.87 14.68 -27.82
CA SER A 545 -10.84 15.93 -28.59
C SER A 545 -12.04 16.10 -29.53
N LEU A 546 -12.72 15.02 -29.94
CA LEU A 546 -13.97 15.12 -30.72
C LEU A 546 -15.13 15.68 -29.89
N ALA A 547 -15.09 15.50 -28.57
CA ALA A 547 -16.10 15.99 -27.65
C ALA A 547 -15.81 17.42 -27.14
N ASP A 548 -14.58 17.91 -27.30
CA ASP A 548 -14.20 19.24 -26.85
C ASP A 548 -14.75 20.34 -27.78
N THR A 549 -15.68 21.11 -27.22
CA THR A 549 -16.30 22.25 -27.91
C THR A 549 -15.34 23.41 -28.13
N ASN A 550 -14.24 23.48 -27.37
CA ASN A 550 -13.26 24.58 -27.45
C ASN A 550 -12.13 24.31 -28.45
N LEU A 551 -12.02 23.09 -28.99
CA LEU A 551 -10.91 22.72 -29.87
C LEU A 551 -10.78 23.67 -31.07
N ALA A 552 -11.88 24.08 -31.72
CA ALA A 552 -11.80 25.03 -32.83
C ALA A 552 -11.21 26.40 -32.43
N ASP A 553 -11.55 26.89 -31.23
CA ASP A 553 -11.00 28.13 -30.70
C ASP A 553 -9.50 27.97 -30.35
N ILE A 554 -9.12 26.83 -29.79
CA ILE A 554 -7.72 26.50 -29.48
C ILE A 554 -6.89 26.48 -30.78
N ILE A 555 -7.37 25.78 -31.81
CA ILE A 555 -6.70 25.69 -33.10
C ILE A 555 -6.59 27.07 -33.76
N THR A 556 -7.64 27.90 -33.68
CA THR A 556 -7.60 29.28 -34.17
C THR A 556 -6.47 30.09 -33.50
N GLN A 557 -6.30 29.94 -32.18
CA GLN A 557 -5.22 30.60 -31.45
C GLN A 557 -3.84 30.07 -31.84
N LEU A 558 -3.70 28.75 -31.97
CA LEU A 558 -2.44 28.11 -32.36
C LEU A 558 -2.01 28.49 -33.78
N THR A 559 -2.91 28.43 -34.76
CA THR A 559 -2.63 28.82 -36.15
C THR A 559 -2.20 30.28 -36.25
N ARG A 560 -2.80 31.18 -35.46
CA ARG A 560 -2.34 32.59 -35.35
C ARG A 560 -0.94 32.69 -34.76
N ALA A 561 -0.65 31.94 -33.70
CA ALA A 561 0.67 31.93 -33.06
C ALA A 561 1.78 31.36 -33.95
N ILE A 562 1.45 30.42 -34.84
CA ILE A 562 2.38 29.81 -35.82
C ILE A 562 2.82 30.80 -36.92
N GLY A 563 2.07 31.88 -37.13
CA GLY A 563 2.35 32.89 -38.16
C GLY A 563 1.30 32.99 -39.26
N GLY A 564 0.14 32.34 -39.09
CA GLY A 564 -0.97 32.38 -40.03
C GLY A 564 -0.72 31.63 -41.34
N GLY A 565 -1.80 31.39 -42.07
CA GLY A 565 -1.85 30.60 -43.31
C GLY A 565 -2.93 29.53 -43.24
N SER A 566 -3.55 29.22 -44.37
CA SER A 566 -4.41 28.05 -44.49
C SER A 566 -3.57 26.78 -44.40
N ASP A 567 -4.15 25.70 -43.88
CA ASP A 567 -3.56 24.35 -43.95
C ASP A 567 -2.22 24.17 -43.20
N THR A 568 -1.95 24.97 -42.16
CA THR A 568 -0.72 24.81 -41.35
C THR A 568 -0.76 23.60 -40.41
N LEU A 569 -1.97 23.24 -39.98
CA LEU A 569 -2.25 22.12 -39.08
C LEU A 569 -3.34 21.25 -39.70
N THR A 570 -3.02 19.97 -39.85
CA THR A 570 -3.96 18.91 -40.22
C THR A 570 -4.23 18.05 -39.00
N LEU A 571 -5.49 18.00 -38.56
CA LEU A 571 -5.88 17.18 -37.41
C LEU A 571 -6.39 15.83 -37.89
N GLN A 572 -5.95 14.75 -37.25
CA GLN A 572 -6.33 13.41 -37.66
C GLN A 572 -6.98 12.63 -36.52
N PHE A 573 -8.07 11.92 -36.81
CA PHE A 573 -8.78 11.06 -35.86
C PHE A 573 -8.85 9.63 -36.37
N SER A 574 -8.88 8.63 -35.49
CA SER A 574 -9.01 7.23 -35.91
C SER A 574 -10.37 6.94 -36.54
N GLU A 575 -10.42 6.08 -37.57
CA GLU A 575 -11.68 5.69 -38.22
C GLU A 575 -12.66 5.09 -37.21
N GLN A 576 -12.16 4.30 -36.25
CA GLN A 576 -12.98 3.72 -35.18
C GLN A 576 -13.61 4.80 -34.30
N ASP A 577 -12.84 5.80 -33.83
CA ASP A 577 -13.39 6.90 -33.04
C ASP A 577 -14.44 7.72 -33.83
N LEU A 578 -14.21 7.90 -35.14
CA LEU A 578 -15.16 8.60 -36.00
C LEU A 578 -16.47 7.82 -36.19
N VAL A 579 -16.41 6.49 -36.28
CA VAL A 579 -17.60 5.62 -36.33
C VAL A 579 -18.36 5.69 -35.00
N ASP A 580 -17.64 5.55 -33.89
CA ASP A 580 -18.23 5.50 -32.55
C ASP A 580 -18.90 6.83 -32.17
N TYR A 581 -18.36 7.96 -32.64
CA TYR A 581 -18.81 9.32 -32.34
C TYR A 581 -19.26 10.13 -33.57
N MET A 582 -19.86 9.47 -34.56
CA MET A 582 -20.14 10.03 -35.91
C MET A 582 -20.87 11.40 -35.92
N ALA A 583 -21.86 11.61 -35.04
CA ALA A 583 -22.58 12.88 -34.96
C ALA A 583 -21.74 14.02 -34.33
N LEU A 584 -20.89 13.70 -33.35
CA LEU A 584 -19.94 14.64 -32.76
C LEU A 584 -18.86 14.99 -33.79
N ALA A 585 -18.29 13.97 -34.43
CA ALA A 585 -17.30 14.13 -35.49
C ALA A 585 -17.78 15.07 -36.60
N LYS A 586 -19.02 14.91 -37.11
CA LYS A 586 -19.53 15.80 -38.15
C LYS A 586 -19.59 17.26 -37.71
N ARG A 587 -20.05 17.53 -36.48
CA ARG A 587 -20.09 18.89 -35.94
C ARG A 587 -18.68 19.48 -35.81
N GLN A 588 -17.75 18.68 -35.30
CA GLN A 588 -16.37 19.10 -35.14
C GLN A 588 -15.67 19.39 -36.47
N PHE A 589 -15.87 18.52 -37.47
CA PHE A 589 -15.33 18.71 -38.82
C PHE A 589 -15.86 19.98 -39.47
N ILE A 590 -17.16 20.30 -39.31
CA ILE A 590 -17.71 21.57 -39.78
C ILE A 590 -17.07 22.76 -39.07
N ALA A 591 -16.89 22.67 -37.74
CA ALA A 591 -16.27 23.75 -36.96
C ALA A 591 -14.81 24.00 -37.37
N LEU A 592 -14.04 22.93 -37.61
CA LEU A 592 -12.65 23.01 -38.07
C LEU A 592 -12.53 23.49 -39.53
N ALA A 593 -13.46 23.07 -40.39
CA ALA A 593 -13.51 23.56 -41.77
C ALA A 593 -13.80 25.06 -41.85
N ASN A 594 -14.65 25.60 -40.96
CA ASN A 594 -14.97 27.03 -40.91
C ASN A 594 -13.76 27.93 -40.55
N ILE A 595 -12.68 27.34 -40.04
CA ILE A 595 -11.43 28.04 -39.69
C ILE A 595 -10.27 27.63 -40.61
N ASP A 596 -10.57 27.02 -41.77
CA ASP A 596 -9.61 26.55 -42.76
C ASP A 596 -8.56 25.56 -42.19
N CYS A 597 -8.95 24.77 -41.18
CA CYS A 597 -8.13 23.69 -40.64
C CYS A 597 -8.49 22.37 -41.32
N SER A 598 -7.50 21.74 -41.95
CA SER A 598 -7.66 20.44 -42.61
C SER A 598 -7.89 19.34 -41.58
N VAL A 599 -8.81 18.43 -41.90
CA VAL A 599 -9.13 17.29 -41.04
C VAL A 599 -8.95 15.99 -41.82
N GLY A 600 -8.36 15.01 -41.16
CA GLY A 600 -8.07 13.70 -41.73
C GLY A 600 -8.59 12.53 -40.91
N MET A 601 -8.60 11.37 -41.56
CA MET A 601 -8.98 10.10 -40.97
C MET A 601 -7.77 9.15 -40.96
N ASN A 602 -7.50 8.51 -39.82
CA ASN A 602 -6.47 7.50 -39.66
C ASN A 602 -7.05 6.09 -39.70
N GLY A 603 -6.37 5.17 -40.38
CA GLY A 603 -6.74 3.76 -40.43
C GLY A 603 -7.86 3.47 -41.43
N PHE A 604 -7.96 4.25 -42.50
CA PHE A 604 -9.00 4.10 -43.52
C PHE A 604 -9.00 2.69 -44.13
N GLY A 605 -10.18 2.06 -44.13
CA GLY A 605 -10.42 0.72 -44.67
C GLY A 605 -10.48 -0.39 -43.62
N VAL A 606 -10.36 -0.05 -42.33
CA VAL A 606 -10.42 -1.04 -41.23
C VAL A 606 -11.86 -1.42 -40.89
N THR A 607 -12.80 -0.47 -41.02
CA THR A 607 -14.19 -0.72 -40.65
C THR A 607 -15.01 -1.17 -41.86
N ALA A 608 -16.07 -1.96 -41.64
CA ALA A 608 -16.99 -2.35 -42.71
C ALA A 608 -17.76 -1.16 -43.34
N LYS A 609 -17.66 0.03 -42.75
CA LYS A 609 -18.41 1.24 -43.11
C LYS A 609 -17.51 2.38 -43.61
N SER A 610 -16.26 2.11 -43.98
CA SER A 610 -15.30 3.16 -44.38
C SER A 610 -15.86 4.11 -45.44
N THR A 611 -16.62 3.60 -46.42
CA THR A 611 -17.27 4.42 -47.46
C THR A 611 -18.35 5.33 -46.90
N GLU A 612 -19.21 4.82 -46.02
CA GLU A 612 -20.28 5.60 -45.39
C GLU A 612 -19.70 6.75 -44.54
N VAL A 613 -18.61 6.46 -43.82
CA VAL A 613 -17.92 7.46 -42.99
C VAL A 613 -17.23 8.52 -43.85
N LEU A 614 -16.52 8.10 -44.91
CA LEU A 614 -15.89 9.00 -45.88
C LEU A 614 -16.93 9.95 -46.51
N ASP A 615 -18.05 9.41 -46.97
CA ASP A 615 -19.13 10.17 -47.59
C ASP A 615 -19.77 11.15 -46.62
N TYR A 616 -20.02 10.71 -45.38
CA TYR A 616 -20.70 11.53 -44.39
C TYR A 616 -19.81 12.65 -43.83
N LEU A 617 -18.53 12.37 -43.56
CA LEU A 617 -17.62 13.33 -42.93
C LEU A 617 -16.87 14.20 -43.94
N SER A 618 -16.54 13.68 -45.12
CA SER A 618 -15.78 14.35 -46.18
C SER A 618 -14.43 14.92 -45.69
N PRO A 619 -13.52 14.07 -45.14
CA PRO A 619 -12.18 14.50 -44.71
C PRO A 619 -11.33 15.03 -45.88
N ASN A 620 -10.39 15.93 -45.59
CA ASN A 620 -9.40 16.42 -46.56
C ASN A 620 -8.34 15.36 -46.90
N MET A 621 -8.04 14.48 -45.93
CA MET A 621 -7.00 13.46 -46.06
C MET A 621 -7.44 12.15 -45.41
N VAL A 622 -7.12 11.02 -46.04
CA VAL A 622 -7.25 9.68 -45.46
C VAL A 622 -5.89 9.00 -45.39
N ARG A 623 -5.55 8.47 -44.22
CA ARG A 623 -4.36 7.63 -44.01
C ARG A 623 -4.76 6.18 -44.03
N LEU A 624 -4.17 5.45 -44.96
CA LEU A 624 -4.45 4.04 -45.20
C LEU A 624 -4.05 3.20 -44.00
N ALA A 625 -4.85 2.19 -43.68
CA ALA A 625 -4.52 1.28 -42.60
C ALA A 625 -3.33 0.38 -42.94
N ARG A 626 -2.54 0.04 -41.92
CA ARG A 626 -1.34 -0.81 -42.06
C ARG A 626 -1.64 -2.17 -42.70
N SER A 627 -2.86 -2.69 -42.58
CA SER A 627 -3.28 -3.94 -43.21
C SER A 627 -3.24 -3.89 -44.74
N TYR A 628 -3.40 -2.71 -45.34
CA TYR A 628 -3.34 -2.53 -46.80
C TYR A 628 -1.97 -2.12 -47.31
N THR A 629 -1.05 -1.72 -46.42
CA THR A 629 0.34 -1.38 -46.78
C THR A 629 1.32 -2.53 -46.57
N LYS A 630 0.86 -3.64 -45.95
CA LYS A 630 1.60 -4.91 -45.84
C LYS A 630 1.30 -5.83 -47.03
N ASP A 631 2.28 -6.65 -47.41
CA ASP A 631 2.16 -7.71 -48.43
C ASP A 631 1.58 -7.20 -49.77
N LEU A 632 2.12 -6.09 -50.25
CA LEU A 632 1.72 -5.44 -51.52
C LEU A 632 2.11 -6.26 -52.77
N ASP A 633 2.98 -7.25 -52.61
CA ASP A 633 3.33 -8.23 -53.65
C ASP A 633 2.14 -9.11 -54.06
N ARG A 634 1.09 -9.18 -53.22
CA ARG A 634 -0.14 -9.92 -53.52
C ARG A 634 -1.10 -9.08 -54.37
N GLU A 635 -1.44 -9.60 -55.54
CA GLU A 635 -2.37 -8.95 -56.50
C GLU A 635 -3.73 -8.58 -55.89
N SER A 636 -4.26 -9.41 -54.98
CA SER A 636 -5.51 -9.13 -54.25
C SER A 636 -5.42 -7.90 -53.35
N ASN A 637 -4.28 -7.70 -52.68
CA ASN A 637 -4.06 -6.55 -51.79
C ASN A 637 -3.85 -5.28 -52.62
N MET A 638 -3.10 -5.39 -53.72
CA MET A 638 -2.89 -4.28 -54.66
C MET A 638 -4.21 -3.77 -55.25
N THR A 639 -5.09 -4.68 -55.67
CA THR A 639 -6.41 -4.33 -56.24
C THR A 639 -7.30 -3.66 -55.19
N ALA A 640 -7.32 -4.19 -53.95
CA ALA A 640 -8.08 -3.60 -52.85
C ALA A 640 -7.57 -2.18 -52.50
N LEU A 641 -6.25 -2.01 -52.47
CA LEU A 641 -5.60 -0.73 -52.23
C LEU A 641 -5.94 0.30 -53.31
N GLN A 642 -5.84 -0.05 -54.59
CA GLN A 642 -6.24 0.81 -55.70
C GLN A 642 -7.71 1.20 -55.62
N GLY A 643 -8.59 0.26 -55.25
CA GLY A 643 -10.00 0.53 -55.01
C GLY A 643 -10.22 1.58 -53.91
N LEU A 644 -9.58 1.42 -52.75
CA LEU A 644 -9.67 2.37 -51.64
C LEU A 644 -9.15 3.76 -52.01
N ILE A 645 -8.03 3.82 -52.74
CA ILE A 645 -7.46 5.08 -53.21
C ILE A 645 -8.42 5.76 -54.17
N GLY A 646 -8.96 5.02 -55.15
CA GLY A 646 -9.96 5.52 -56.08
C GLY A 646 -11.18 6.12 -55.37
N MET A 647 -11.70 5.42 -54.36
CA MET A 647 -12.84 5.89 -53.56
C MET A 647 -12.54 7.19 -52.80
N ALA A 648 -11.36 7.30 -52.20
CA ALA A 648 -10.94 8.53 -51.51
C ALA A 648 -10.80 9.70 -52.48
N THR A 649 -10.14 9.46 -53.62
CA THR A 649 -9.92 10.48 -54.66
C THR A 649 -11.21 10.95 -55.31
N GLU A 650 -12.17 10.06 -55.59
CA GLU A 650 -13.50 10.41 -56.10
C GLU A 650 -14.27 11.36 -55.15
N LYS A 651 -13.98 11.29 -53.85
CA LYS A 651 -14.58 12.14 -52.82
C LYS A 651 -13.73 13.37 -52.49
N GLY A 652 -12.64 13.59 -53.21
CA GLY A 652 -11.75 14.75 -53.04
C GLY A 652 -10.80 14.66 -51.85
N ALA A 653 -10.67 13.49 -51.22
CA ALA A 653 -9.73 13.28 -50.11
C ALA A 653 -8.36 12.83 -50.63
N SER A 654 -7.30 13.48 -50.17
CA SER A 654 -5.93 13.05 -50.46
C SER A 654 -5.57 11.77 -49.69
N THR A 655 -4.78 10.88 -50.28
CA THR A 655 -4.41 9.60 -49.66
C THR A 655 -2.97 9.63 -49.14
N LEU A 656 -2.79 9.16 -47.90
CA LEU A 656 -1.51 8.97 -47.23
C LEU A 656 -1.24 7.49 -47.04
N MET A 657 -0.11 7.02 -47.56
CA MET A 657 0.37 5.65 -47.41
C MET A 657 1.50 5.58 -46.37
N PRO A 658 1.22 5.01 -45.18
CA PRO A 658 2.23 4.87 -44.14
C PRO A 658 2.99 3.54 -44.19
N TYR A 659 4.06 3.44 -43.39
CA TYR A 659 4.89 2.25 -43.18
C TYR A 659 5.69 1.82 -44.42
N ILE A 660 6.25 2.78 -45.16
CA ILE A 660 7.22 2.49 -46.22
C ILE A 660 8.58 2.19 -45.58
N GLU A 661 8.84 0.92 -45.33
CA GLU A 661 10.04 0.42 -44.64
C GLU A 661 11.14 -0.05 -45.61
N GLU A 662 10.80 -0.26 -46.90
CA GLU A 662 11.74 -0.79 -47.91
C GLU A 662 11.53 -0.17 -49.31
N ALA A 663 12.57 -0.23 -50.15
CA ALA A 663 12.58 0.30 -51.52
C ALA A 663 11.51 -0.34 -52.43
N ALA A 664 11.21 -1.63 -52.23
CA ALA A 664 10.20 -2.35 -52.98
C ALA A 664 8.79 -1.76 -52.73
N THR A 665 8.46 -1.50 -51.46
CA THR A 665 7.23 -0.83 -51.04
C THR A 665 7.12 0.57 -51.62
N MET A 666 8.21 1.33 -51.65
CA MET A 666 8.26 2.66 -52.26
C MET A 666 7.91 2.62 -53.76
N SER A 667 8.50 1.67 -54.50
CA SER A 667 8.26 1.50 -55.94
C SER A 667 6.81 1.15 -56.24
N MET A 668 6.18 0.32 -55.39
CA MET A 668 4.77 -0.03 -55.50
C MET A 668 3.85 1.14 -55.10
N ALA A 669 4.21 1.91 -54.08
CA ALA A 669 3.44 3.08 -53.66
C ALA A 669 3.31 4.11 -54.79
N TRP A 670 4.37 4.30 -55.58
CA TRP A 670 4.35 5.19 -56.75
C TRP A 670 3.36 4.75 -57.85
N SER A 671 3.07 3.46 -58.00
CA SER A 671 2.21 2.96 -59.07
C SER A 671 0.71 2.96 -58.73
N VAL A 672 0.36 3.10 -57.45
CA VAL A 672 -1.03 3.04 -56.98
C VAL A 672 -1.73 4.41 -56.90
N GLY A 673 -1.02 5.50 -57.22
CA GLY A 673 -1.60 6.84 -57.30
C GLY A 673 -1.92 7.47 -55.94
N VAL A 674 -1.19 7.10 -54.89
CA VAL A 674 -1.25 7.82 -53.61
C VAL A 674 -0.55 9.17 -53.73
N ARG A 675 -0.98 10.16 -52.94
CA ARG A 675 -0.34 11.49 -52.93
C ARG A 675 0.79 11.58 -51.92
N TYR A 676 0.55 11.09 -50.71
CA TYR A 676 1.48 11.23 -49.60
C TYR A 676 2.11 9.90 -49.21
N LEU A 677 3.40 9.93 -48.94
CA LEU A 677 4.22 8.77 -48.58
C LEU A 677 4.93 8.98 -47.25
N GLN A 678 4.94 7.97 -46.38
CA GLN A 678 5.63 8.04 -45.10
C GLN A 678 6.19 6.67 -44.69
N GLY A 679 7.41 6.66 -44.15
CA GLY A 679 7.99 5.51 -43.48
C GLY A 679 9.47 5.65 -43.20
N ASP A 680 10.03 4.69 -42.47
CA ASP A 680 11.42 4.73 -42.00
C ASP A 680 12.44 4.62 -43.14
N TYR A 681 12.05 4.05 -44.29
CA TYR A 681 12.89 4.03 -45.49
C TYR A 681 13.16 5.45 -46.04
N LEU A 682 12.17 6.33 -45.94
CA LEU A 682 12.29 7.74 -46.35
C LEU A 682 13.11 8.50 -45.31
N GLN A 683 12.55 8.59 -44.09
CA GLN A 683 13.22 9.21 -42.96
C GLN A 683 12.50 8.77 -41.66
N PRO A 684 13.25 8.27 -40.66
CA PRO A 684 12.66 7.93 -39.37
C PRO A 684 12.25 9.19 -38.58
N ALA A 685 11.33 9.02 -37.63
CA ALA A 685 10.90 10.10 -36.75
C ALA A 685 12.07 10.62 -35.87
N ASN A 686 12.25 11.94 -35.82
CA ASN A 686 13.32 12.59 -35.06
C ASN A 686 12.80 13.71 -34.15
N THR A 687 13.56 14.12 -33.14
CA THR A 687 13.16 15.20 -32.21
C THR A 687 13.24 16.59 -32.85
N GLU A 688 14.04 16.74 -33.90
CA GLU A 688 14.15 17.97 -34.68
C GLU A 688 13.41 17.82 -36.02
N ILE A 689 12.80 18.92 -36.48
CA ILE A 689 12.24 19.01 -37.82
C ILE A 689 13.39 19.29 -38.78
N THR A 690 13.97 18.23 -39.35
CA THR A 690 15.01 18.32 -40.37
C THR A 690 14.40 18.10 -41.73
N LEU A 691 14.43 19.14 -42.56
CA LEU A 691 14.10 19.03 -43.98
C LEU A 691 15.26 18.37 -44.73
N PRO A 692 14.96 17.52 -45.73
CA PRO A 692 15.99 17.04 -46.63
C PRO A 692 16.65 18.25 -47.36
N PRO A 693 17.95 18.19 -47.66
CA PRO A 693 18.57 19.22 -48.50
C PRO A 693 17.84 19.30 -49.84
N PRO A 694 17.76 20.49 -50.47
CA PRO A 694 17.16 20.61 -51.79
C PRO A 694 17.87 19.64 -52.75
N ALA A 695 17.10 18.94 -53.58
CA ALA A 695 17.68 18.08 -54.62
C ALA A 695 18.64 18.93 -55.47
N GLU A 696 19.89 18.49 -55.61
CA GLU A 696 20.84 19.11 -56.54
C GLU A 696 20.24 18.99 -57.96
N GLU A 697 20.13 20.13 -58.65
CA GLU A 697 19.56 20.25 -60.02
C GLU A 697 20.26 19.39 -61.08
#